data_AF-A0A9P5TKP6-F1
#
_entry.id   AF-A0A9P5TKP6-F1
#
_cell.length_a   1.000
_cell.length_b   1.000
_cell.length_c   1.000
_cell.angle_alpha   90.00
_cell.angle_beta   90.00
_cell.angle_gamma   90.00
#
_symmetry.space_group_name_H-M   'P 1'
#
loop_
_entity.id
_entity.type
_entity.pdbx_description
1 polymer ?
#
loop_
_entity_poly.entity_id
_entity_poly.type
_entity_poly.pdbx_seq_one_letter_code
_entity_poly.pdbx_strand_id
1 'polypeptide(L)'
;MGETDPQEELRSGPVLPLDEASESATIREPCSDESVAVPETIPQHNGTLVGTRALATASLESPKPALATQINLLVTVELEEALDRCREKVGRISKECRKDNRKFRDIEFDLENDSKRCYFGMDPDPSKKIPNVKRVTEIFENPQFFIDGPGSSDVVQGALGDCWFLSALSALATSPGMIEKVCVARDEVVGVYGFVFFRDNRWVDVIIDDQLFWSPPKYEELKKEEQELYHEDKDLYNKLTTGNGKGLHFARSETNGETWVPLIEKAYAKLHGDYMSLGGGLMFEGLEDLSGGVSQITSSSDILDSERFWNEELSHANDKMNLFGVSLPRHDTARRGDSSTVFVRGLVDKHAYSVLRAKECKGKRFVVIRNPWGSFEWTGPWSDGSKEWTPQWYDVLKELDHVLGDDGEFVMEYSDFLDTWWLIQHVTIPDSSWIMSSYWLQMPTRPMDYPWTRGEVIFNFTLSKPSMTTIVLSQLDNRYFSDIDGRMVLSLDFVLYKRGETEPQGESYTTALCLRSVTCHLELDAGEYVVYPRIDRFQSREMGYFIDDSKEWDYRKLSQVLTQRTQSRSIAARVNTNLTCRQKRKFISTSLTRVIEQDLIAPTKDKEVYPHRTPEVNLEIKTEELPSSESSKTMAITGDDEDDTPTNALVTVTGHLRT
;
A
#
# COMPACT_ATOMS: atom_id res chain seq x y z
N MET A 1 60.24 -5.03 19.64
CA MET A 1 60.08 -3.57 19.56
C MET A 1 58.61 -3.32 19.86
N GLY A 2 58.19 -2.92 21.06
CA GLY A 2 58.96 -2.40 22.18
C GLY A 2 58.93 -0.88 22.18
N GLU A 3 57.93 -0.30 22.83
CA GLU A 3 57.96 1.03 23.43
C GLU A 3 56.83 1.15 24.47
N THR A 4 57.03 2.04 25.43
CA THR A 4 56.22 2.21 26.66
C THR A 4 55.74 3.64 26.80
N ASP A 5 54.57 3.78 27.42
CA ASP A 5 53.96 4.93 28.13
C ASP A 5 54.87 6.15 28.45
N PRO A 6 54.31 7.40 28.45
CA PRO A 6 53.89 7.94 29.76
C PRO A 6 52.70 8.93 29.80
N GLN A 7 51.89 8.79 30.85
CA GLN A 7 51.35 9.81 31.80
C GLN A 7 50.85 11.20 31.33
N GLU A 8 49.70 11.62 31.86
CA GLU A 8 49.63 12.88 32.65
C GLU A 8 48.54 12.85 33.76
N GLU A 9 48.80 13.58 34.85
CA GLU A 9 47.89 13.84 35.98
C GLU A 9 47.47 15.35 35.97
N LEU A 10 46.79 16.00 36.93
CA LEU A 10 46.27 15.64 38.26
C LEU A 10 45.18 16.69 38.61
N ARG A 11 43.99 16.31 39.11
CA ARG A 11 43.20 17.18 40.03
C ARG A 11 42.06 16.48 40.76
N SER A 12 42.11 16.54 42.09
CA SER A 12 41.17 15.90 43.01
C SER A 12 40.58 16.89 44.03
N GLY A 13 39.27 16.76 44.27
CA GLY A 13 38.61 17.09 45.55
C GLY A 13 37.99 18.49 45.71
N PRO A 14 37.18 18.70 46.78
CA PRO A 14 36.87 17.78 47.88
C PRO A 14 35.39 17.32 47.95
N VAL A 15 35.11 16.44 48.91
CA VAL A 15 33.81 15.80 49.22
C VAL A 15 33.32 16.27 50.60
N LEU A 16 32.01 16.08 50.89
CA LEU A 16 31.32 15.92 52.19
C LEU A 16 30.30 17.02 52.56
N PRO A 17 29.24 16.73 53.36
CA PRO A 17 28.67 15.42 53.75
C PRO A 17 27.13 15.30 53.55
N LEU A 18 26.60 14.15 53.96
CA LEU A 18 25.17 13.79 54.05
C LEU A 18 24.36 14.67 55.02
N ASP A 19 23.04 14.67 54.85
CA ASP A 19 22.12 14.58 56.00
C ASP A 19 20.88 13.73 55.64
N GLU A 20 20.43 12.91 56.59
CA GLU A 20 19.23 12.07 56.49
C GLU A 20 18.01 12.80 57.07
N ALA A 21 16.83 12.65 56.45
CA ALA A 21 15.55 12.86 57.14
C ALA A 21 14.42 12.06 56.48
N SER A 22 14.02 10.98 57.12
CA SER A 22 12.74 10.31 56.89
C SER A 22 11.58 11.15 57.44
N GLU A 23 10.44 11.19 56.76
CA GLU A 23 9.16 11.13 57.48
C GLU A 23 8.00 10.59 56.64
N SER A 24 7.17 9.78 57.30
CA SER A 24 6.03 9.04 56.75
C SER A 24 4.71 9.76 57.02
N ALA A 25 3.78 9.79 56.06
CA ALA A 25 2.40 10.24 56.31
C ALA A 25 1.36 9.44 55.52
N THR A 26 0.87 8.36 56.12
CA THR A 26 -0.31 7.59 55.66
C THR A 26 -1.60 8.25 56.14
N ILE A 27 -2.51 8.75 55.27
CA ILE A 27 -3.95 8.93 55.62
C ILE A 27 -4.88 8.68 54.41
N ARG A 28 -5.57 7.53 54.47
CA ARG A 28 -7.01 7.22 54.21
C ARG A 28 -7.77 7.79 53.00
N GLU A 29 -8.50 6.86 52.37
CA GLU A 29 -9.77 7.06 51.65
C GLU A 29 -10.87 7.73 52.52
N PRO A 30 -12.01 8.12 51.91
CA PRO A 30 -13.16 7.22 52.07
C PRO A 30 -13.96 6.94 50.79
N CYS A 31 -14.47 5.72 50.73
CA CYS A 31 -15.52 5.24 49.84
C CYS A 31 -16.89 5.89 50.15
N SER A 32 -17.73 6.08 49.12
CA SER A 32 -19.19 6.09 49.26
C SER A 32 -19.86 5.67 47.95
N ASP A 33 -20.64 4.58 48.00
CA ASP A 33 -21.57 4.18 46.96
C ASP A 33 -22.63 5.26 46.68
N GLU A 34 -23.15 5.32 45.45
CA GLU A 34 -24.61 5.30 45.25
C GLU A 34 -24.99 4.90 43.81
N SER A 35 -25.60 3.73 43.69
CA SER A 35 -26.41 3.33 42.53
C SER A 35 -27.78 4.02 42.58
N VAL A 36 -28.45 4.27 41.44
CA VAL A 36 -29.88 3.89 41.22
C VAL A 36 -30.40 4.18 39.80
N ALA A 37 -31.01 3.14 39.24
CA ALA A 37 -32.09 3.00 38.24
C ALA A 37 -32.49 4.09 37.21
N VAL A 38 -32.71 3.58 36.00
CA VAL A 38 -33.59 4.09 34.92
C VAL A 38 -35.07 4.08 35.35
N PRO A 39 -35.92 4.95 34.78
CA PRO A 39 -37.22 4.45 34.30
C PRO A 39 -37.62 4.95 32.91
N GLU A 40 -38.13 4.03 32.07
CA GLU A 40 -38.94 4.35 30.90
C GLU A 40 -40.33 4.87 31.32
N THR A 41 -40.99 5.69 30.50
CA THR A 41 -42.46 5.61 30.35
C THR A 41 -42.98 6.29 29.09
N ILE A 42 -43.85 5.58 28.37
CA ILE A 42 -44.65 6.06 27.24
C ILE A 42 -46.02 6.53 27.76
N PRO A 43 -46.66 7.52 27.12
CA PRO A 43 -48.11 7.44 26.95
C PRO A 43 -48.58 7.68 25.50
N GLN A 44 -49.45 6.81 25.02
CA GLN A 44 -50.28 7.03 23.83
C GLN A 44 -51.49 7.90 24.20
N HIS A 45 -52.01 8.74 23.28
CA HIS A 45 -53.46 8.91 23.13
C HIS A 45 -53.89 9.52 21.78
N ASN A 46 -55.05 9.10 21.30
CA ASN A 46 -55.68 9.48 20.03
C ASN A 46 -56.30 10.89 20.04
N GLY A 47 -56.41 11.54 18.87
CA GLY A 47 -57.23 12.74 18.66
C GLY A 47 -57.40 13.09 17.17
N THR A 48 -58.63 13.37 16.71
CA THR A 48 -59.00 13.45 15.28
C THR A 48 -59.36 14.87 14.82
N LEU A 49 -58.94 15.21 13.58
CA LEU A 49 -59.40 16.29 12.67
C LEU A 49 -60.38 17.38 13.16
N VAL A 50 -59.95 18.65 13.07
CA VAL A 50 -60.68 19.74 12.39
C VAL A 50 -59.66 20.65 11.70
N GLY A 51 -59.93 21.13 10.48
CA GLY A 51 -59.02 22.01 9.73
C GLY A 51 -59.49 23.46 9.61
N THR A 52 -58.53 24.38 9.48
CA THR A 52 -58.74 25.77 9.05
C THR A 52 -57.58 26.24 8.16
N ARG A 53 -57.90 26.92 7.06
CA ARG A 53 -56.91 27.51 6.14
C ARG A 53 -56.33 28.79 6.74
N ALA A 54 -55.00 28.94 6.70
CA ALA A 54 -54.30 30.22 6.79
C ALA A 54 -53.17 30.26 5.74
N LEU A 55 -52.85 31.45 5.23
CA LEU A 55 -51.90 31.70 4.13
C LEU A 55 -50.60 32.32 4.66
N ALA A 56 -49.52 32.15 3.87
CA ALA A 56 -48.16 32.70 4.04
C ALA A 56 -47.38 32.10 5.24
N THR A 57 -46.12 31.68 5.11
CA THR A 57 -45.00 32.24 4.32
C THR A 57 -44.10 31.14 3.74
N ALA A 58 -43.32 31.46 2.70
CA ALA A 58 -42.30 30.55 2.19
C ALA A 58 -41.11 30.48 3.16
N SER A 59 -40.92 29.34 3.80
CA SER A 59 -39.68 29.03 4.51
C SER A 59 -38.69 28.47 3.48
N LEU A 60 -37.46 29.00 3.44
CA LEU A 60 -36.39 28.36 2.69
C LEU A 60 -36.10 27.02 3.39
N GLU A 61 -36.32 25.90 2.68
CA GLU A 61 -35.81 24.62 3.12
C GLU A 61 -34.29 24.73 3.24
N SER A 62 -33.77 24.47 4.43
CA SER A 62 -32.33 24.31 4.64
C SER A 62 -31.84 23.17 3.74
N PRO A 63 -30.63 23.30 3.15
CA PRO A 63 -30.09 22.21 2.33
C PRO A 63 -30.06 20.93 3.15
N LYS A 64 -30.60 19.85 2.58
CA LYS A 64 -30.47 18.51 3.17
C LYS A 64 -29.00 18.27 3.49
N PRO A 65 -28.66 17.68 4.65
CA PRO A 65 -27.27 17.34 4.92
C PRO A 65 -26.73 16.52 3.76
N ALA A 66 -25.58 16.91 3.22
CA ALA A 66 -24.89 16.13 2.22
C ALA A 66 -24.77 14.69 2.73
N LEU A 67 -25.05 13.71 1.87
CA LEU A 67 -24.91 12.30 2.22
C LEU A 67 -23.48 12.11 2.73
N ALA A 68 -23.32 11.77 4.01
CA ALA A 68 -22.00 11.68 4.63
C ALA A 68 -21.20 10.61 3.89
N THR A 69 -20.21 11.04 3.11
CA THR A 69 -19.37 10.17 2.29
C THR A 69 -18.70 9.14 3.19
N GLN A 70 -19.21 7.91 3.19
CA GLN A 70 -18.59 6.81 3.91
C GLN A 70 -17.34 6.41 3.13
N ILE A 71 -16.18 6.80 3.66
CA ILE A 71 -14.88 6.29 3.22
C ILE A 71 -14.92 4.77 3.35
N ASN A 72 -14.80 4.06 2.24
CA ASN A 72 -14.83 2.61 2.17
C ASN A 72 -13.69 2.14 1.26
N LEU A 73 -13.28 0.89 1.41
CA LEU A 73 -12.56 0.18 0.33
C LEU A 73 -13.43 0.24 -0.93
N LEU A 74 -12.83 0.30 -2.13
CA LEU A 74 -13.55 0.42 -3.40
C LEU A 74 -14.75 -0.54 -3.48
N VAL A 75 -15.96 0.03 -3.35
CA VAL A 75 -17.19 -0.72 -3.06
C VAL A 75 -17.71 -1.40 -4.33
N THR A 76 -17.27 -2.64 -4.52
CA THR A 76 -17.73 -3.53 -5.59
C THR A 76 -18.47 -4.72 -4.99
N VAL A 77 -19.33 -5.37 -5.77
CA VAL A 77 -19.93 -6.65 -5.39
C VAL A 77 -18.85 -7.69 -5.07
N GLU A 78 -17.71 -7.66 -5.79
CA GLU A 78 -16.57 -8.55 -5.53
C GLU A 78 -15.91 -8.33 -4.15
N LEU A 79 -15.92 -7.09 -3.63
CA LEU A 79 -15.47 -6.79 -2.28
C LEU A 79 -16.39 -7.45 -1.25
N GLU A 80 -17.71 -7.25 -1.36
CA GLU A 80 -18.68 -7.85 -0.43
C GLU A 80 -18.54 -9.38 -0.41
N GLU A 81 -18.44 -10.02 -1.58
CA GLU A 81 -18.17 -11.45 -1.66
C GLU A 81 -16.83 -11.85 -1.02
N ALA A 82 -15.76 -11.04 -1.16
CA ALA A 82 -14.46 -11.32 -0.54
C ALA A 82 -14.51 -11.20 0.98
N LEU A 83 -15.21 -10.19 1.51
CA LEU A 83 -15.41 -10.00 2.95
C LEU A 83 -16.17 -11.20 3.54
N ASP A 84 -17.25 -11.65 2.90
CA ASP A 84 -18.05 -12.77 3.39
C ASP A 84 -17.34 -14.12 3.26
N ARG A 85 -16.60 -14.37 2.16
CA ARG A 85 -15.69 -15.53 2.04
C ARG A 85 -14.66 -15.57 3.17
N CYS A 86 -14.08 -14.42 3.51
CA CYS A 86 -13.10 -14.29 4.58
C CYS A 86 -13.72 -14.63 5.94
N ARG A 87 -14.87 -14.03 6.27
CA ARG A 87 -15.65 -14.30 7.50
C ARG A 87 -16.03 -15.77 7.62
N GLU A 88 -16.51 -16.39 6.55
CA GLU A 88 -16.89 -17.81 6.56
C GLU A 88 -15.68 -18.71 6.83
N LYS A 89 -14.54 -18.47 6.17
CA LYS A 89 -13.30 -19.23 6.39
C LYS A 89 -12.81 -19.12 7.83
N VAL A 90 -12.70 -17.90 8.37
CA VAL A 90 -12.31 -17.67 9.78
C VAL A 90 -13.29 -18.37 10.73
N GLY A 91 -14.59 -18.16 10.55
CA GLY A 91 -15.64 -18.76 11.39
C GLY A 91 -15.68 -20.29 11.34
N ARG A 92 -15.34 -20.90 10.20
CA ARG A 92 -15.20 -22.36 10.06
C ARG A 92 -13.96 -22.88 10.79
N ILE A 93 -12.80 -22.28 10.54
CA ILE A 93 -11.52 -22.63 11.18
C ILE A 93 -11.62 -22.50 12.70
N SER A 94 -12.21 -21.40 13.18
CA SER A 94 -12.51 -21.11 14.58
C SER A 94 -13.31 -22.22 15.28
N LYS A 95 -14.35 -22.75 14.62
CA LYS A 95 -15.17 -23.87 15.12
C LYS A 95 -14.41 -25.19 15.13
N GLU A 96 -13.68 -25.50 14.07
CA GLU A 96 -12.86 -26.72 13.95
C GLU A 96 -11.75 -26.75 15.02
N CYS A 97 -11.02 -25.64 15.20
CA CYS A 97 -9.92 -25.55 16.16
C CYS A 97 -10.39 -25.69 17.61
N ARG A 98 -11.55 -25.11 17.98
CA ARG A 98 -12.16 -25.35 19.31
C ARG A 98 -12.62 -26.79 19.51
N LYS A 99 -13.21 -27.41 18.49
CA LYS A 99 -13.64 -28.82 18.55
C LYS A 99 -12.45 -29.76 18.76
N ASP A 100 -11.33 -29.47 18.08
CA ASP A 100 -10.09 -30.26 18.14
C ASP A 100 -9.20 -29.88 19.35
N ASN A 101 -9.59 -28.88 20.15
CA ASN A 101 -8.81 -28.28 21.25
C ASN A 101 -7.37 -27.89 20.86
N ARG A 102 -7.23 -27.13 19.76
CA ARG A 102 -5.94 -26.66 19.23
C ARG A 102 -6.02 -25.19 18.78
N LYS A 103 -4.88 -24.51 18.72
CA LYS A 103 -4.75 -23.26 17.95
C LYS A 103 -4.75 -23.54 16.44
N PHE A 104 -5.08 -22.54 15.65
CA PHE A 104 -4.92 -22.60 14.20
C PHE A 104 -3.41 -22.68 13.83
N ARG A 105 -3.13 -23.37 12.74
CA ARG A 105 -1.82 -23.46 12.13
C ARG A 105 -2.00 -23.40 10.62
N ASP A 106 -1.35 -22.44 9.99
CA ASP A 106 -1.46 -22.19 8.57
C ASP A 106 -0.50 -23.10 7.78
N ILE A 107 -0.98 -24.24 7.32
CA ILE A 107 -0.15 -25.27 6.64
C ILE A 107 0.37 -24.78 5.28
N GLU A 108 -0.22 -23.74 4.70
CA GLU A 108 0.24 -23.12 3.44
C GLU A 108 1.36 -22.10 3.66
N PHE A 109 1.48 -21.56 4.88
CA PHE A 109 2.48 -20.57 5.29
C PHE A 109 2.95 -20.86 6.73
N ASP A 110 3.49 -22.07 6.92
CA ASP A 110 3.85 -22.63 8.23
C ASP A 110 5.24 -22.12 8.66
N LEU A 111 5.29 -21.03 9.43
CA LEU A 111 6.56 -20.40 9.82
C LEU A 111 7.50 -21.35 10.57
N GLU A 112 6.97 -22.28 11.38
CA GLU A 112 7.79 -23.12 12.27
C GLU A 112 8.29 -24.42 11.60
N ASN A 113 7.47 -25.10 10.77
CA ASN A 113 7.92 -26.30 10.03
C ASN A 113 8.45 -25.98 8.63
N ASP A 114 8.15 -24.80 8.10
CA ASP A 114 8.38 -24.42 6.70
C ASP A 114 9.05 -23.04 6.56
N SER A 115 9.80 -22.68 7.61
CA SER A 115 10.42 -21.37 7.82
C SER A 115 11.19 -20.85 6.59
N LYS A 116 11.95 -21.72 5.92
CA LYS A 116 12.75 -21.37 4.73
C LYS A 116 11.88 -20.86 3.57
N ARG A 117 10.74 -21.49 3.29
CA ARG A 117 9.84 -21.11 2.17
C ARG A 117 8.94 -19.94 2.51
N CYS A 118 8.68 -19.67 3.80
CA CYS A 118 7.97 -18.48 4.26
C CYS A 118 8.88 -17.25 4.36
N TYR A 119 10.18 -17.45 4.61
CA TYR A 119 11.17 -16.38 4.74
C TYR A 119 11.75 -15.96 3.38
N PHE A 120 12.18 -16.93 2.54
CA PHE A 120 12.84 -16.67 1.27
C PHE A 120 11.97 -16.97 0.04
N GLY A 121 12.28 -16.28 -1.06
CA GLY A 121 11.90 -16.66 -2.43
C GLY A 121 12.65 -17.91 -2.94
N MET A 122 12.72 -18.07 -4.26
CA MET A 122 13.31 -19.23 -4.93
C MET A 122 14.83 -19.34 -4.73
N ASP A 123 15.54 -18.22 -4.57
CA ASP A 123 17.00 -18.16 -4.44
C ASP A 123 17.41 -17.68 -3.03
N PRO A 124 17.47 -18.59 -2.03
CA PRO A 124 17.71 -18.23 -0.63
C PRO A 124 19.17 -17.86 -0.38
N ASP A 125 19.39 -16.67 0.17
CA ASP A 125 20.71 -16.19 0.59
C ASP A 125 21.25 -17.07 1.75
N PRO A 126 22.33 -17.87 1.53
CA PRO A 126 22.85 -18.80 2.53
C PRO A 126 23.55 -18.10 3.70
N SER A 127 23.84 -16.80 3.60
CA SER A 127 24.42 -16.01 4.70
C SER A 127 23.37 -15.55 5.71
N LYS A 128 22.09 -15.48 5.31
CA LYS A 128 20.99 -15.04 6.17
C LYS A 128 20.48 -16.19 7.03
N LYS A 129 20.67 -16.07 8.34
CA LYS A 129 20.05 -16.97 9.32
C LYS A 129 18.56 -16.67 9.42
N ILE A 130 17.73 -17.71 9.32
CA ILE A 130 16.28 -17.62 9.55
C ILE A 130 16.03 -17.34 11.05
N PRO A 131 15.14 -16.40 11.41
CA PRO A 131 14.73 -16.16 12.80
C PRO A 131 14.08 -17.37 13.46
N ASN A 132 13.94 -17.34 14.78
CA ASN A 132 13.05 -18.28 15.46
C ASN A 132 11.59 -17.91 15.19
N VAL A 133 10.67 -18.73 15.68
CA VAL A 133 9.23 -18.48 15.56
C VAL A 133 8.60 -18.59 16.94
N LYS A 134 7.67 -17.68 17.23
CA LYS A 134 6.83 -17.70 18.44
C LYS A 134 5.40 -17.33 18.05
N ARG A 135 4.41 -17.79 18.81
CA ARG A 135 3.05 -17.27 18.73
C ARG A 135 2.94 -15.93 19.45
N VAL A 136 1.98 -15.11 19.05
CA VAL A 136 1.62 -13.84 19.73
C VAL A 136 1.51 -14.02 21.25
N THR A 137 0.86 -15.08 21.73
CA THR A 137 0.71 -15.39 23.17
C THR A 137 1.96 -15.94 23.88
N GLU A 138 3.06 -16.14 23.15
CA GLU A 138 4.38 -16.52 23.69
C GLU A 138 5.36 -15.34 23.68
N ILE A 139 4.98 -14.25 23.01
CA ILE A 139 5.69 -12.97 22.97
C ILE A 139 5.09 -12.06 24.05
N PHE A 140 3.77 -11.83 24.02
CA PHE A 140 3.09 -10.88 24.88
C PHE A 140 2.26 -11.57 25.99
N GLU A 141 2.23 -10.98 27.19
CA GLU A 141 1.44 -11.52 28.31
C GLU A 141 -0.07 -11.29 28.14
N ASN A 142 -0.49 -10.14 27.60
CA ASN A 142 -1.89 -9.79 27.32
C ASN A 142 -2.03 -9.11 25.95
N PRO A 143 -1.85 -9.85 24.84
CA PRO A 143 -1.90 -9.30 23.50
C PRO A 143 -3.32 -8.83 23.13
N GLN A 144 -3.40 -7.67 22.49
CA GLN A 144 -4.60 -7.15 21.84
C GLN A 144 -4.31 -6.90 20.37
N PHE A 145 -5.33 -6.96 19.51
CA PHE A 145 -5.13 -6.67 18.10
C PHE A 145 -5.00 -5.16 17.86
N PHE A 146 -5.95 -4.40 18.40
CA PHE A 146 -5.89 -2.94 18.56
C PHE A 146 -5.99 -2.63 20.05
N ILE A 147 -5.25 -1.63 20.54
CA ILE A 147 -5.41 -1.12 21.91
C ILE A 147 -6.29 0.13 21.90
N ASP A 148 -5.85 1.20 21.23
CA ASP A 148 -6.59 2.48 21.14
C ASP A 148 -7.13 2.76 19.71
N GLY A 149 -7.10 1.74 18.84
CA GLY A 149 -7.39 1.83 17.42
C GLY A 149 -6.10 1.97 16.59
N PRO A 150 -6.12 1.64 15.29
CA PRO A 150 -4.92 1.69 14.44
C PRO A 150 -4.49 3.13 14.17
N GLY A 151 -3.32 3.51 14.67
CA GLY A 151 -2.66 4.79 14.46
C GLY A 151 -1.46 4.69 13.51
N SER A 152 -1.09 5.82 12.88
CA SER A 152 0.16 5.91 12.13
C SER A 152 1.38 5.68 13.04
N SER A 153 1.30 6.17 14.28
CA SER A 153 2.28 6.00 15.37
C SER A 153 2.62 4.54 15.68
N ASP A 154 1.68 3.61 15.49
CA ASP A 154 1.89 2.20 15.82
C ASP A 154 2.91 1.59 14.86
N VAL A 155 2.92 2.00 13.59
CA VAL A 155 3.73 1.35 12.56
C VAL A 155 5.21 1.62 12.78
N VAL A 156 5.96 0.55 13.10
CA VAL A 156 7.42 0.55 13.18
C VAL A 156 8.01 -0.63 12.41
N GLN A 157 8.93 -0.32 11.49
CA GLN A 157 9.63 -1.28 10.62
C GLN A 157 10.65 -2.13 11.38
N GLY A 158 10.73 -3.41 11.00
CA GLY A 158 11.76 -4.35 11.45
C GLY A 158 12.91 -4.51 10.45
N ALA A 159 13.47 -5.72 10.38
CA ALA A 159 14.68 -6.01 9.59
C ALA A 159 14.46 -6.18 8.06
N LEU A 160 13.29 -5.80 7.53
CA LEU A 160 12.91 -5.97 6.13
C LEU A 160 12.98 -4.63 5.36
N GLY A 161 13.16 -4.71 4.04
CA GLY A 161 13.27 -3.55 3.15
C GLY A 161 11.93 -3.10 2.57
N ASP A 162 10.85 -3.19 3.33
CA ASP A 162 9.45 -3.03 2.91
C ASP A 162 8.83 -1.70 3.38
N CYS A 163 9.67 -0.68 3.61
CA CYS A 163 9.27 0.66 4.02
C CYS A 163 8.13 1.29 3.21
N TRP A 164 8.02 0.92 1.92
CA TRP A 164 6.94 1.32 1.02
C TRP A 164 5.58 0.83 1.51
N PHE A 165 5.48 -0.42 1.96
CA PHE A 165 4.25 -0.99 2.50
C PHE A 165 3.94 -0.45 3.91
N LEU A 166 4.96 -0.25 4.74
CA LEU A 166 4.76 0.29 6.09
C LEU A 166 4.45 1.81 6.10
N SER A 167 4.96 2.56 5.12
CA SER A 167 4.50 3.93 4.85
C SER A 167 3.06 3.93 4.33
N ALA A 168 2.67 2.95 3.51
CA ALA A 168 1.29 2.80 3.05
C ALA A 168 0.34 2.52 4.23
N LEU A 169 0.72 1.64 5.18
CA LEU A 169 -0.03 1.44 6.42
C LEU A 169 -0.10 2.72 7.27
N SER A 170 1.01 3.43 7.45
CA SER A 170 1.07 4.71 8.19
C SER A 170 0.14 5.76 7.59
N ALA A 171 0.12 5.90 6.26
CA ALA A 171 -0.79 6.80 5.56
C ALA A 171 -2.25 6.32 5.68
N LEU A 172 -2.52 5.03 5.47
CA LEU A 172 -3.89 4.50 5.52
C LEU A 172 -4.51 4.57 6.92
N ALA A 173 -3.71 4.49 7.99
CA ALA A 173 -4.15 4.66 9.37
C ALA A 173 -4.70 6.07 9.66
N THR A 174 -4.34 7.11 8.89
CA THR A 174 -4.98 8.44 9.03
C THR A 174 -6.43 8.47 8.54
N SER A 175 -6.86 7.45 7.77
CA SER A 175 -8.21 7.29 7.24
C SER A 175 -9.03 6.36 8.16
N PRO A 176 -9.89 6.89 9.04
CA PRO A 176 -10.48 6.10 10.12
C PRO A 176 -11.38 4.97 9.62
N GLY A 177 -11.23 3.78 10.19
CA GLY A 177 -12.01 2.60 9.81
C GLY A 177 -11.47 1.85 8.59
N MET A 178 -10.35 2.26 7.98
CA MET A 178 -9.81 1.59 6.78
C MET A 178 -8.97 0.36 7.11
N ILE A 179 -8.07 0.44 8.09
CA ILE A 179 -7.27 -0.70 8.56
C ILE A 179 -8.19 -1.81 9.13
N GLU A 180 -9.28 -1.42 9.78
CA GLU A 180 -10.31 -2.33 10.30
C GLU A 180 -11.14 -2.99 9.19
N LYS A 181 -11.23 -2.39 8.00
CA LYS A 181 -11.87 -3.03 6.82
C LYS A 181 -10.94 -4.01 6.14
N VAL A 182 -9.63 -3.76 6.17
CA VAL A 182 -8.61 -4.73 5.71
C VAL A 182 -8.58 -5.96 6.63
N CYS A 183 -8.70 -5.80 7.96
CA CYS A 183 -8.82 -6.92 8.91
C CYS A 183 -10.28 -7.36 9.13
N VAL A 184 -10.80 -8.18 8.21
CA VAL A 184 -12.22 -8.53 8.11
C VAL A 184 -12.78 -9.34 9.28
N ALA A 185 -12.00 -10.31 9.77
CA ALA A 185 -12.46 -11.27 10.77
C ALA A 185 -11.26 -11.89 11.52
N ARG A 186 -11.42 -12.15 12.82
CA ARG A 186 -10.37 -12.74 13.65
C ARG A 186 -10.93 -13.50 14.84
N ASP A 187 -10.09 -14.36 15.41
CA ASP A 187 -10.34 -15.12 16.62
C ASP A 187 -9.01 -15.31 17.34
N GLU A 188 -8.69 -14.38 18.23
CA GLU A 188 -7.40 -14.23 18.91
C GLU A 188 -7.10 -15.43 19.85
N VAL A 189 -8.15 -16.07 20.39
CA VAL A 189 -8.01 -17.26 21.25
C VAL A 189 -7.58 -18.48 20.43
N VAL A 190 -8.16 -18.67 19.25
CA VAL A 190 -7.73 -19.71 18.31
C VAL A 190 -6.41 -19.32 17.61
N GLY A 191 -6.11 -18.02 17.51
CA GLY A 191 -4.98 -17.49 16.77
C GLY A 191 -5.19 -17.62 15.26
N VAL A 192 -6.37 -17.20 14.76
CA VAL A 192 -6.66 -17.11 13.30
C VAL A 192 -7.14 -15.70 12.95
N TYR A 193 -6.59 -15.16 11.86
CA TYR A 193 -6.89 -13.82 11.36
C TYR A 193 -7.15 -13.88 9.85
N GLY A 194 -8.13 -13.12 9.40
CA GLY A 194 -8.53 -13.02 7.99
C GLY A 194 -8.48 -11.57 7.51
N PHE A 195 -7.74 -11.36 6.43
CA PHE A 195 -7.53 -10.07 5.78
C PHE A 195 -8.06 -10.08 4.35
N VAL A 196 -8.26 -8.90 3.75
CA VAL A 196 -8.50 -8.76 2.30
C VAL A 196 -7.56 -7.73 1.70
N PHE A 197 -7.04 -8.04 0.52
CA PHE A 197 -6.21 -7.14 -0.28
C PHE A 197 -6.74 -7.08 -1.71
N PHE A 198 -6.56 -5.94 -2.37
CA PHE A 198 -6.80 -5.76 -3.79
C PHE A 198 -5.54 -6.18 -4.56
N ARG A 199 -5.65 -7.07 -5.54
CA ARG A 199 -4.52 -7.45 -6.42
C ARG A 199 -5.06 -7.85 -7.78
N ASP A 200 -4.39 -7.46 -8.86
CA ASP A 200 -4.78 -7.82 -10.23
C ASP A 200 -6.27 -7.49 -10.55
N ASN A 201 -6.76 -6.33 -10.08
CA ASN A 201 -8.15 -5.85 -10.19
C ASN A 201 -9.23 -6.70 -9.50
N ARG A 202 -8.89 -7.43 -8.42
CA ARG A 202 -9.84 -8.25 -7.65
C ARG A 202 -9.51 -8.26 -6.16
N TRP A 203 -10.53 -8.49 -5.33
CA TRP A 203 -10.34 -8.68 -3.89
C TRP A 203 -9.98 -10.13 -3.54
N VAL A 204 -8.85 -10.30 -2.86
CA VAL A 204 -8.27 -11.58 -2.45
C VAL A 204 -8.29 -11.68 -0.92
N ASP A 205 -8.96 -12.71 -0.41
CA ASP A 205 -8.99 -12.99 1.03
C ASP A 205 -7.80 -13.86 1.46
N VAL A 206 -7.14 -13.48 2.55
CA VAL A 206 -5.92 -14.12 3.07
C VAL A 206 -6.11 -14.47 4.54
N ILE A 207 -6.02 -15.76 4.86
CA ILE A 207 -6.13 -16.28 6.23
C ILE A 207 -4.75 -16.68 6.73
N ILE A 208 -4.39 -16.25 7.94
CA ILE A 208 -3.12 -16.58 8.63
C ILE A 208 -3.35 -17.04 10.07
N ASP A 209 -2.33 -17.66 10.67
CA ASP A 209 -2.25 -17.92 12.11
C ASP A 209 -1.46 -16.84 12.89
N ASP A 210 -1.35 -17.00 14.22
CA ASP A 210 -0.64 -16.07 15.13
C ASP A 210 0.87 -16.32 15.30
N GLN A 211 1.52 -17.16 14.47
CA GLN A 211 2.98 -17.34 14.49
C GLN A 211 3.71 -16.15 13.85
N LEU A 212 4.75 -15.62 14.49
CA LEU A 212 5.57 -14.51 14.02
C LEU A 212 7.05 -14.85 14.11
N PHE A 213 7.86 -14.31 13.19
CA PHE A 213 9.31 -14.44 13.25
C PHE A 213 9.88 -13.59 14.38
N TRP A 214 10.74 -14.21 15.20
CA TRP A 214 11.27 -13.65 16.43
C TRP A 214 12.80 -13.83 16.50
N SER A 215 13.50 -12.72 16.66
CA SER A 215 14.94 -12.61 16.85
C SER A 215 15.20 -11.71 18.06
N PRO A 216 15.92 -12.14 19.10
CA PRO A 216 16.34 -11.21 20.13
C PRO A 216 17.27 -10.15 19.51
N PRO A 217 17.12 -8.86 19.86
CA PRO A 217 18.02 -7.81 19.39
C PRO A 217 19.48 -8.14 19.76
N LYS A 218 20.42 -7.71 18.92
CA LYS A 218 21.85 -7.92 19.17
C LYS A 218 22.30 -7.07 20.36
N TYR A 219 23.36 -7.49 21.02
CA TYR A 219 23.90 -6.77 22.19
C TYR A 219 24.27 -5.31 21.85
N GLU A 220 24.78 -5.09 20.63
CA GLU A 220 25.18 -3.77 20.11
C GLU A 220 23.98 -2.85 19.82
N GLU A 221 22.76 -3.40 19.71
CA GLU A 221 21.51 -2.68 19.44
C GLU A 221 20.79 -2.27 20.74
N LEU A 222 21.30 -2.68 21.91
CA LEU A 222 20.70 -2.41 23.22
C LEU A 222 21.14 -1.07 23.80
N LYS A 223 20.22 -0.39 24.52
CA LYS A 223 20.58 0.76 25.35
C LYS A 223 21.52 0.34 26.48
N LYS A 224 22.28 1.28 27.06
CA LYS A 224 23.31 0.96 28.06
C LYS A 224 22.75 0.23 29.28
N GLU A 225 21.56 0.61 29.71
CA GLU A 225 20.82 0.01 30.82
C GLU A 225 20.35 -1.42 30.50
N GLU A 226 20.01 -1.68 29.23
CA GLU A 226 19.63 -3.00 28.73
C GLU A 226 20.85 -3.91 28.54
N GLN A 227 22.01 -3.35 28.18
CA GLN A 227 23.30 -4.04 28.15
C GLN A 227 23.75 -4.45 29.55
N GLU A 228 23.64 -3.56 30.53
CA GLU A 228 23.93 -3.84 31.94
C GLU A 228 23.03 -4.97 32.44
N LEU A 229 21.71 -4.88 32.22
CA LEU A 229 20.77 -5.95 32.57
C LEU A 229 21.09 -7.29 31.87
N TYR A 230 21.48 -7.28 30.59
CA TYR A 230 21.84 -8.50 29.85
C TYR A 230 23.03 -9.25 30.48
N HIS A 231 23.98 -8.53 31.09
CA HIS A 231 25.11 -9.14 31.79
C HIS A 231 24.79 -9.53 33.24
N GLU A 232 24.00 -8.72 33.95
CA GLU A 232 23.68 -8.94 35.37
C GLU A 232 22.61 -10.03 35.59
N ASP A 233 21.52 -10.00 34.82
CA ASP A 233 20.44 -10.98 34.86
C ASP A 233 19.88 -11.24 33.46
N LYS A 234 20.55 -12.15 32.75
CA LYS A 234 20.17 -12.55 31.40
C LYS A 234 18.77 -13.18 31.31
N ASP A 235 18.27 -13.81 32.38
CA ASP A 235 16.95 -14.44 32.37
C ASP A 235 15.85 -13.38 32.55
N LEU A 236 16.06 -12.39 33.42
CA LEU A 236 15.21 -11.21 33.52
C LEU A 236 15.23 -10.38 32.23
N TYR A 237 16.40 -10.18 31.62
CA TYR A 237 16.52 -9.56 30.29
C TYR A 237 15.70 -10.32 29.24
N ASN A 238 15.86 -11.65 29.14
CA ASN A 238 15.16 -12.47 28.15
C ASN A 238 13.63 -12.40 28.35
N LYS A 239 13.17 -12.34 29.61
CA LYS A 239 11.76 -12.20 29.96
C LYS A 239 11.21 -10.84 29.52
N LEU A 240 11.88 -9.74 29.87
CA LEU A 240 11.46 -8.39 29.50
C LEU A 240 11.51 -8.15 27.98
N THR A 241 12.57 -8.60 27.32
CA THR A 241 12.74 -8.47 25.85
C THR A 241 11.72 -9.31 25.07
N THR A 242 11.27 -10.43 25.63
CA THR A 242 10.14 -11.18 25.07
C THR A 242 8.83 -10.41 25.28
N GLY A 243 8.53 -10.03 26.53
CA GLY A 243 7.27 -9.37 26.93
C GLY A 243 7.02 -7.96 26.37
N ASN A 244 8.06 -7.32 25.81
CA ASN A 244 8.01 -5.96 25.25
C ASN A 244 7.94 -5.91 23.71
N GLY A 245 7.75 -7.04 23.02
CA GLY A 245 7.66 -7.08 21.55
C GLY A 245 8.95 -6.76 20.77
N LYS A 246 9.97 -6.20 21.42
CA LYS A 246 11.28 -5.83 20.83
C LYS A 246 12.02 -6.96 20.10
N GLY A 247 11.66 -8.22 20.37
CA GLY A 247 12.20 -9.37 19.65
C GLY A 247 11.45 -9.76 18.37
N LEU A 248 10.42 -9.01 17.95
CA LEU A 248 9.82 -9.19 16.62
C LEU A 248 10.87 -8.86 15.56
N HIS A 249 11.07 -9.78 14.59
CA HIS A 249 12.13 -9.64 13.59
C HIS A 249 11.74 -8.72 12.43
N PHE A 250 10.44 -8.63 12.14
CA PHE A 250 9.86 -7.78 11.11
C PHE A 250 9.03 -6.67 11.76
N ALA A 251 8.06 -6.05 11.08
CA ALA A 251 7.32 -4.91 11.61
C ALA A 251 6.63 -5.21 12.96
N ARG A 252 6.45 -4.17 13.77
CA ARG A 252 5.84 -4.23 15.11
C ARG A 252 4.95 -3.01 15.34
N SER A 253 4.02 -3.12 16.29
CA SER A 253 3.43 -1.93 16.91
C SER A 253 4.48 -1.23 17.79
N GLU A 254 4.42 0.10 17.91
CA GLU A 254 5.14 0.84 18.96
C GLU A 254 4.53 0.57 20.35
N THR A 255 3.20 0.54 20.43
CA THR A 255 2.48 0.18 21.65
C THR A 255 2.68 -1.30 22.00
N ASN A 256 3.29 -1.57 23.16
CA ASN A 256 3.54 -2.95 23.60
C ASN A 256 2.25 -3.74 23.80
N GLY A 257 2.24 -4.99 23.33
CA GLY A 257 1.08 -5.88 23.40
C GLY A 257 0.08 -5.68 22.25
N GLU A 258 0.23 -4.65 21.43
CA GLU A 258 -0.55 -4.51 20.21
C GLU A 258 0.06 -5.32 19.05
N THR A 259 -0.80 -5.87 18.19
CA THR A 259 -0.41 -6.93 17.25
C THR A 259 -0.92 -6.77 15.82
N TRP A 260 -1.66 -5.71 15.48
CA TRP A 260 -2.18 -5.55 14.12
C TRP A 260 -1.07 -5.40 13.07
N VAL A 261 -0.03 -4.60 13.34
CA VAL A 261 1.09 -4.33 12.42
C VAL A 261 1.84 -5.61 12.00
N PRO A 262 2.37 -6.45 12.92
CA PRO A 262 3.05 -7.69 12.52
C PRO A 262 2.13 -8.70 11.82
N LEU A 263 0.83 -8.71 12.15
CA LEU A 263 -0.12 -9.65 11.56
C LEU A 263 -0.58 -9.22 10.15
N ILE A 264 -0.74 -7.92 9.88
CA ILE A 264 -1.08 -7.44 8.52
C ILE A 264 0.13 -7.55 7.58
N GLU A 265 1.34 -7.26 8.05
CA GLU A 265 2.59 -7.50 7.31
C GLU A 265 2.75 -9.00 6.98
N LYS A 266 2.52 -9.90 7.95
CA LYS A 266 2.50 -11.34 7.69
C LYS A 266 1.47 -11.74 6.65
N ALA A 267 0.26 -11.18 6.70
CA ALA A 267 -0.78 -11.50 5.73
C ALA A 267 -0.40 -11.02 4.32
N TYR A 268 0.27 -9.88 4.21
CA TYR A 268 0.81 -9.36 2.94
C TYR A 268 2.01 -10.18 2.44
N ALA A 269 2.90 -10.63 3.33
CA ALA A 269 3.96 -11.59 3.02
C ALA A 269 3.39 -12.93 2.52
N LYS A 270 2.30 -13.44 3.11
CA LYS A 270 1.59 -14.62 2.59
C LYS A 270 0.94 -14.34 1.24
N LEU A 271 0.31 -13.18 1.05
CA LEU A 271 -0.26 -12.77 -0.24
C LEU A 271 0.78 -12.84 -1.36
N HIS A 272 2.02 -12.43 -1.06
CA HIS A 272 3.17 -12.40 -1.97
C HIS A 272 4.13 -13.59 -1.84
N GLY A 273 3.79 -14.62 -1.06
CA GLY A 273 4.44 -15.93 -1.06
C GLY A 273 5.63 -16.10 -0.10
N ASP A 274 6.27 -15.01 0.34
CA ASP A 274 7.26 -14.94 1.41
C ASP A 274 7.53 -13.49 1.83
N TYR A 275 8.21 -13.31 2.97
CA TYR A 275 8.62 -12.01 3.47
C TYR A 275 9.67 -11.31 2.58
N MET A 276 10.69 -12.03 2.10
CA MET A 276 11.76 -11.41 1.31
C MET A 276 11.27 -10.77 0.00
N SER A 277 10.18 -11.29 -0.58
CA SER A 277 9.50 -10.73 -1.76
C SER A 277 8.84 -9.37 -1.52
N LEU A 278 8.63 -8.93 -0.27
CA LEU A 278 8.21 -7.57 0.06
C LEU A 278 9.36 -6.55 -0.02
N GLY A 279 10.61 -6.99 -0.16
CA GLY A 279 11.77 -6.12 -0.23
C GLY A 279 11.77 -5.20 -1.46
N GLY A 280 11.63 -3.89 -1.23
CA GLY A 280 11.62 -2.86 -2.27
C GLY A 280 10.27 -2.73 -2.99
N GLY A 281 9.85 -1.48 -3.20
CA GLY A 281 8.59 -1.12 -3.85
C GLY A 281 8.38 0.38 -3.79
N LEU A 282 7.21 0.83 -4.24
CA LEU A 282 6.77 2.22 -4.13
C LEU A 282 5.49 2.28 -3.29
N MET A 283 5.36 3.29 -2.44
CA MET A 283 4.31 3.37 -1.42
C MET A 283 2.89 3.30 -2.03
N PHE A 284 2.72 3.87 -3.22
CA PHE A 284 1.43 3.79 -3.92
C PHE A 284 1.00 2.35 -4.21
N GLU A 285 1.92 1.42 -4.46
CA GLU A 285 1.61 -0.01 -4.71
C GLU A 285 0.92 -0.62 -3.48
N GLY A 286 1.44 -0.31 -2.28
CA GLY A 286 0.87 -0.78 -1.03
C GLY A 286 -0.51 -0.15 -0.75
N LEU A 287 -0.69 1.13 -1.07
CA LEU A 287 -1.99 1.80 -0.91
C LEU A 287 -3.04 1.29 -1.90
N GLU A 288 -2.68 1.08 -3.17
CA GLU A 288 -3.53 0.41 -4.17
C GLU A 288 -3.98 -0.96 -3.64
N ASP A 289 -3.04 -1.77 -3.14
CA ASP A 289 -3.31 -3.12 -2.65
C ASP A 289 -4.15 -3.15 -1.35
N LEU A 290 -3.99 -2.16 -0.49
CA LEU A 290 -4.74 -2.06 0.76
C LEU A 290 -6.15 -1.49 0.57
N SER A 291 -6.42 -0.73 -0.50
CA SER A 291 -7.65 0.08 -0.61
C SER A 291 -8.46 -0.07 -1.91
N GLY A 292 -7.88 -0.61 -2.98
CA GLY A 292 -8.42 -0.43 -4.34
C GLY A 292 -8.32 1.01 -4.82
N GLY A 293 -7.40 1.79 -4.23
CA GLY A 293 -7.11 3.17 -4.56
C GLY A 293 -6.55 3.34 -5.98
N VAL A 294 -6.54 4.58 -6.47
CA VAL A 294 -5.89 4.93 -7.74
C VAL A 294 -4.78 5.93 -7.47
N SER A 295 -3.61 5.66 -8.05
CA SER A 295 -2.39 6.46 -7.85
C SER A 295 -2.13 7.47 -8.97
N GLN A 296 -1.61 8.63 -8.57
CA GLN A 296 -0.90 9.59 -9.40
C GLN A 296 0.50 9.79 -8.81
N ILE A 297 1.49 9.95 -9.67
CA ILE A 297 2.89 10.16 -9.29
C ILE A 297 3.37 11.44 -9.97
N THR A 298 4.06 12.29 -9.22
CA THR A 298 4.54 13.60 -9.65
C THR A 298 5.97 13.79 -9.13
N SER A 299 6.88 14.31 -9.95
CA SER A 299 8.19 14.77 -9.47
C SER A 299 8.05 16.19 -8.95
N SER A 300 8.69 16.52 -7.82
CA SER A 300 8.73 17.90 -7.31
C SER A 300 9.27 18.90 -8.35
N SER A 301 10.23 18.48 -9.17
CA SER A 301 10.79 19.25 -10.28
C SER A 301 9.78 19.62 -11.37
N ASP A 302 8.68 18.88 -11.45
CA ASP A 302 7.73 18.94 -12.56
C ASP A 302 6.43 19.67 -12.13
N ILE A 303 6.37 20.13 -10.87
CA ILE A 303 5.32 21.02 -10.36
C ILE A 303 5.47 22.40 -11.02
N LEU A 304 4.58 22.72 -11.96
CA LEU A 304 4.58 24.00 -12.67
C LEU A 304 4.14 25.18 -11.80
N ASP A 305 3.19 24.96 -10.89
CA ASP A 305 2.61 25.98 -10.02
C ASP A 305 2.50 25.43 -8.60
N SER A 306 3.40 25.89 -7.72
CA SER A 306 3.46 25.49 -6.32
C SER A 306 2.29 26.01 -5.48
N GLU A 307 1.64 27.10 -5.88
CA GLU A 307 0.44 27.57 -5.19
C GLU A 307 -0.75 26.69 -5.56
N ARG A 308 -0.88 26.34 -6.84
CA ARG A 308 -1.92 25.40 -7.29
C ARG A 308 -1.75 24.02 -6.67
N PHE A 309 -0.54 23.46 -6.67
CA PHE A 309 -0.27 22.15 -6.05
C PHE A 309 -0.62 22.14 -4.55
N TRP A 310 -0.37 23.22 -3.81
CA TRP A 310 -0.83 23.30 -2.42
C TRP A 310 -2.36 23.33 -2.31
N ASN A 311 -3.01 24.22 -3.06
CA ASN A 311 -4.45 24.50 -2.92
C ASN A 311 -5.37 23.42 -3.51
N GLU A 312 -4.92 22.67 -4.52
CA GLU A 312 -5.72 21.66 -5.24
C GLU A 312 -5.26 20.20 -5.01
N GLU A 313 -4.06 19.98 -4.45
CA GLU A 313 -3.53 18.63 -4.20
C GLU A 313 -3.07 18.46 -2.75
N LEU A 314 -1.92 19.01 -2.34
CA LEU A 314 -1.27 18.62 -1.08
C LEU A 314 -2.07 18.99 0.19
N SER A 315 -2.82 20.10 0.20
CA SER A 315 -3.66 20.45 1.36
C SER A 315 -4.82 19.47 1.58
N HIS A 316 -5.17 18.66 0.58
CA HIS A 316 -6.11 17.55 0.72
C HIS A 316 -5.52 16.34 1.44
N ALA A 317 -4.24 16.34 1.87
CA ALA A 317 -3.69 15.27 2.72
C ALA A 317 -4.43 15.08 4.06
N ASN A 318 -5.23 16.07 4.49
CA ASN A 318 -6.11 15.95 5.66
C ASN A 318 -7.49 15.33 5.31
N ASP A 319 -7.82 15.20 4.02
CA ASP A 319 -9.02 14.52 3.58
C ASP A 319 -8.77 13.02 3.59
N LYS A 320 -9.63 12.29 4.31
CA LYS A 320 -9.56 10.84 4.61
C LYS A 320 -9.71 9.90 3.39
N MET A 321 -9.51 10.43 2.20
CA MET A 321 -9.57 9.74 0.91
C MET A 321 -8.35 10.07 0.02
N ASN A 322 -7.51 11.03 0.41
CA ASN A 322 -6.33 11.46 -0.34
C ASN A 322 -5.09 11.18 0.49
N LEU A 323 -4.38 10.12 0.14
CA LEU A 323 -3.20 9.66 0.85
C LEU A 323 -1.94 10.03 0.09
N PHE A 324 -0.92 10.48 0.80
CA PHE A 324 0.30 11.01 0.20
C PHE A 324 1.55 10.33 0.76
N GLY A 325 2.51 10.08 -0.11
CA GLY A 325 3.83 9.58 0.26
C GLY A 325 4.93 10.22 -0.55
N VAL A 326 6.11 10.26 0.03
CA VAL A 326 7.28 10.93 -0.55
C VAL A 326 8.53 10.08 -0.43
N SER A 327 9.49 10.31 -1.32
CA SER A 327 10.82 9.70 -1.23
C SER A 327 11.90 10.66 -1.74
N LEU A 328 13.09 10.55 -1.15
CA LEU A 328 14.24 11.38 -1.51
C LEU A 328 14.78 11.06 -2.90
N PRO A 329 15.50 12.00 -3.55
CA PRO A 329 16.34 11.69 -4.70
C PRO A 329 17.29 10.52 -4.40
N ARG A 330 17.52 9.64 -5.37
CA ARG A 330 18.54 8.58 -5.24
C ARG A 330 19.94 9.21 -5.24
N HIS A 331 20.67 9.05 -4.15
CA HIS A 331 22.03 9.57 -4.02
C HIS A 331 23.05 8.56 -4.59
N ASP A 332 23.99 9.04 -5.40
CA ASP A 332 25.06 8.21 -5.98
C ASP A 332 26.13 7.89 -4.91
N THR A 333 26.14 6.64 -4.46
CA THR A 333 27.15 6.12 -3.52
C THR A 333 28.42 5.59 -4.22
N ALA A 334 28.46 5.50 -5.55
CA ALA A 334 29.59 4.91 -6.29
C ALA A 334 30.92 5.65 -6.04
N ARG A 335 30.86 6.96 -5.74
CA ARG A 335 32.03 7.76 -5.37
C ARG A 335 32.47 7.62 -3.91
N ARG A 336 31.61 7.12 -3.01
CA ARG A 336 31.97 6.87 -1.60
C ARG A 336 32.65 5.52 -1.40
N GLY A 337 32.38 4.53 -2.26
CA GLY A 337 32.90 3.17 -2.11
C GLY A 337 32.31 2.40 -0.91
N ASP A 338 31.21 2.92 -0.36
CA ASP A 338 30.48 2.39 0.78
C ASP A 338 29.00 2.25 0.40
N SER A 339 28.38 1.14 0.80
CA SER A 339 26.97 0.83 0.59
C SER A 339 26.09 1.16 1.79
N SER A 340 26.62 1.84 2.81
CA SER A 340 25.86 2.31 3.96
C SER A 340 24.70 3.24 3.59
N THR A 341 23.65 3.19 4.41
CA THR A 341 22.48 4.08 4.35
C THR A 341 22.91 5.55 4.37
N VAL A 342 22.45 6.35 3.40
CA VAL A 342 22.81 7.77 3.36
C VAL A 342 21.76 8.59 4.08
N PHE A 343 22.20 9.36 5.07
CA PHE A 343 21.38 10.34 5.78
C PHE A 343 21.60 11.75 5.19
N VAL A 344 20.52 12.46 4.90
CA VAL A 344 20.49 13.83 4.36
C VAL A 344 19.55 14.67 5.23
N ARG A 345 20.11 15.56 6.06
CA ARG A 345 19.35 16.31 7.09
C ARG A 345 18.49 15.38 7.98
N GLY A 346 19.06 14.25 8.38
CA GLY A 346 18.41 13.20 9.17
C GLY A 346 17.49 12.23 8.39
N LEU A 347 17.06 12.61 7.19
CA LEU A 347 16.23 11.77 6.32
C LEU A 347 17.05 10.69 5.61
N VAL A 348 16.42 9.54 5.35
CA VAL A 348 17.02 8.30 4.85
C VAL A 348 16.87 8.20 3.32
N ASP A 349 17.96 7.92 2.60
CA ASP A 349 17.91 7.70 1.15
C ASP A 349 17.30 6.34 0.77
N LYS A 350 16.70 6.26 -0.43
CA LYS A 350 16.01 5.04 -0.95
C LYS A 350 14.89 4.51 -0.03
N HIS A 351 14.31 5.41 0.77
CA HIS A 351 13.29 5.11 1.78
C HIS A 351 11.97 5.79 1.44
N ALA A 352 10.87 5.20 1.91
CA ALA A 352 9.53 5.77 1.77
C ALA A 352 9.12 6.48 3.07
N TYR A 353 8.38 7.58 2.91
CA TYR A 353 7.79 8.36 3.99
C TYR A 353 6.31 8.62 3.66
N SER A 354 5.45 8.65 4.68
CA SER A 354 4.04 9.03 4.53
C SER A 354 3.83 10.49 4.93
N VAL A 355 3.17 11.28 4.09
CA VAL A 355 2.66 12.60 4.50
C VAL A 355 1.33 12.37 5.21
N LEU A 356 1.25 12.78 6.47
CA LEU A 356 0.09 12.53 7.31
C LEU A 356 -0.90 13.71 7.29
N ARG A 357 -0.38 14.95 7.30
CA ARG A 357 -1.17 16.19 7.45
C ARG A 357 -0.47 17.34 6.71
N ALA A 358 -1.24 18.30 6.19
CA ALA A 358 -0.70 19.49 5.51
C ALA A 358 -1.58 20.72 5.79
N LYS A 359 -1.08 21.69 6.56
CA LYS A 359 -1.92 22.76 7.12
C LYS A 359 -1.27 24.14 7.02
N GLU A 360 -2.09 25.16 6.72
CA GLU A 360 -1.67 26.56 6.83
C GLU A 360 -2.00 27.10 8.23
N CYS A 361 -0.98 27.49 8.99
CA CYS A 361 -1.09 28.06 10.33
C CYS A 361 -0.32 29.38 10.38
N LYS A 362 -0.98 30.46 10.81
CA LYS A 362 -0.38 31.80 10.98
C LYS A 362 0.36 32.34 9.74
N GLY A 363 -0.14 32.02 8.54
CA GLY A 363 0.45 32.43 7.27
C GLY A 363 1.71 31.67 6.85
N LYS A 364 1.99 30.52 7.49
CA LYS A 364 2.99 29.53 7.07
C LYS A 364 2.29 28.20 6.78
N ARG A 365 2.82 27.47 5.80
CA ARG A 365 2.31 26.16 5.38
C ARG A 365 3.24 25.07 5.87
N PHE A 366 2.70 24.16 6.67
CA PHE A 366 3.43 23.07 7.31
C PHE A 366 2.96 21.73 6.77
N VAL A 367 3.90 20.80 6.62
CA VAL A 367 3.64 19.41 6.26
C VAL A 367 4.15 18.54 7.39
N VAL A 368 3.30 17.63 7.87
CA VAL A 368 3.63 16.62 8.88
C VAL A 368 3.89 15.30 8.16
N ILE A 369 5.06 14.72 8.37
CA ILE A 369 5.57 13.58 7.62
C ILE A 369 6.05 12.54 8.61
N ARG A 370 5.86 11.25 8.29
CA ARG A 370 6.29 10.13 9.14
C ARG A 370 7.25 9.19 8.43
N ASN A 371 8.32 8.86 9.14
CA ASN A 371 9.24 7.78 8.87
C ASN A 371 8.67 6.46 9.44
N PRO A 372 8.45 5.40 8.64
CA PRO A 372 7.98 4.11 9.15
C PRO A 372 9.01 3.39 10.05
N TRP A 373 10.23 3.91 10.22
CA TRP A 373 11.20 3.42 11.21
C TRP A 373 10.89 3.85 12.65
N GLY A 374 9.89 4.72 12.87
CA GLY A 374 9.57 5.25 14.19
C GLY A 374 10.71 6.06 14.83
N SER A 375 11.61 6.60 14.00
CA SER A 375 12.82 7.34 14.38
C SER A 375 13.48 7.92 13.13
N PHE A 376 14.57 8.68 13.28
CA PHE A 376 15.36 9.30 12.20
C PHE A 376 14.57 10.32 11.39
N GLU A 377 14.43 11.49 11.99
CA GLU A 377 13.60 12.60 11.54
C GLU A 377 14.39 13.69 10.80
N TRP A 378 13.65 14.63 10.22
CA TRP A 378 14.20 15.87 9.68
C TRP A 378 14.98 16.66 10.73
N THR A 379 16.18 17.14 10.37
CA THR A 379 17.02 18.01 11.24
C THR A 379 17.17 19.43 10.71
N GLY A 380 16.22 19.89 9.86
CA GLY A 380 16.20 21.24 9.31
C GLY A 380 15.29 22.19 10.11
N PRO A 381 14.89 23.33 9.52
CA PRO A 381 13.92 24.24 10.14
C PRO A 381 12.62 23.52 10.49
N TRP A 382 12.04 23.84 11.64
CA TRP A 382 10.81 23.24 12.20
C TRP A 382 10.90 21.77 12.62
N SER A 383 12.09 21.16 12.58
CA SER A 383 12.38 19.91 13.30
C SER A 383 12.11 20.03 14.81
N ASP A 384 12.06 18.91 15.49
CA ASP A 384 11.61 18.83 16.88
C ASP A 384 12.53 19.59 17.87
N GLY A 385 13.83 19.58 17.58
CA GLY A 385 14.84 20.38 18.28
C GLY A 385 15.07 21.78 17.71
N SER A 386 14.26 22.25 16.75
CA SER A 386 14.52 23.47 15.98
C SER A 386 14.25 24.74 16.80
N LYS A 387 15.19 25.69 16.76
CA LYS A 387 15.11 27.02 17.42
C LYS A 387 13.93 27.89 16.93
N GLU A 388 13.34 27.52 15.79
CA GLU A 388 12.18 28.14 15.14
C GLU A 388 10.91 28.01 16.00
N TRP A 389 10.81 26.93 16.80
CA TRP A 389 9.78 26.71 17.82
C TRP A 389 9.93 27.69 19.00
N THR A 390 9.53 28.93 18.75
CA THR A 390 9.43 29.98 19.77
C THR A 390 8.03 29.95 20.42
N PRO A 391 7.83 30.52 21.63
CA PRO A 391 6.57 30.38 22.38
C PRO A 391 5.29 30.83 21.65
N GLN A 392 5.43 31.67 20.63
CA GLN A 392 4.34 32.11 19.74
C GLN A 392 3.88 31.05 18.71
N TRP A 393 4.54 29.88 18.64
CA TRP A 393 4.21 28.77 17.74
C TRP A 393 3.80 27.48 18.47
N TYR A 394 3.86 27.43 19.81
CA TYR A 394 3.50 26.22 20.57
C TYR A 394 2.01 25.84 20.51
N ASP A 395 1.14 26.79 20.16
CA ASP A 395 -0.25 26.53 19.81
C ASP A 395 -0.40 25.89 18.42
N VAL A 396 0.53 26.15 17.49
CA VAL A 396 0.55 25.52 16.16
C VAL A 396 0.85 24.02 16.24
N LEU A 397 1.65 23.56 17.21
CA LEU A 397 1.87 22.12 17.45
C LEU A 397 0.55 21.37 17.71
N LYS A 398 -0.36 21.97 18.49
CA LYS A 398 -1.71 21.42 18.73
C LYS A 398 -2.61 21.49 17.51
N GLU A 399 -2.42 22.51 16.67
CA GLU A 399 -3.15 22.67 15.42
C GLU A 399 -2.70 21.68 14.33
N LEU A 400 -1.45 21.22 14.39
CA LEU A 400 -0.85 20.19 13.54
C LEU A 400 -1.03 18.78 14.12
N ASP A 401 -1.57 18.66 15.34
CA ASP A 401 -1.67 17.42 16.11
C ASP A 401 -0.33 16.67 16.17
N HIS A 402 0.74 17.38 16.56
CA HIS A 402 2.11 16.87 16.57
C HIS A 402 2.76 17.08 17.95
N VAL A 403 3.52 16.08 18.40
CA VAL A 403 4.20 16.03 19.70
C VAL A 403 5.70 15.96 19.45
N LEU A 404 6.47 16.80 20.14
CA LEU A 404 7.92 16.87 19.94
C LEU A 404 8.64 15.65 20.56
N GLY A 405 9.36 14.88 19.75
CA GLY A 405 10.18 13.74 20.16
C GLY A 405 10.53 12.79 19.00
N ASP A 406 11.66 12.07 19.10
CA ASP A 406 12.11 11.09 18.08
C ASP A 406 11.20 9.85 18.08
N ASP A 407 10.03 9.97 17.42
CA ASP A 407 8.99 8.95 17.25
C ASP A 407 8.74 8.58 15.76
N GLY A 408 9.47 9.25 14.86
CA GLY A 408 9.40 9.12 13.41
C GLY A 408 8.51 10.15 12.73
N GLU A 409 7.64 10.87 13.44
CA GLU A 409 6.84 11.98 12.91
C GLU A 409 7.58 13.31 13.05
N PHE A 410 7.61 14.14 12.00
CA PHE A 410 8.28 15.43 12.01
C PHE A 410 7.57 16.49 11.16
N VAL A 411 7.84 17.75 11.45
CA VAL A 411 7.28 18.91 10.74
C VAL A 411 8.34 19.58 9.85
N MET A 412 7.94 19.99 8.66
CA MET A 412 8.70 20.91 7.81
C MET A 412 7.80 21.96 7.16
N GLU A 413 8.39 23.08 6.73
CA GLU A 413 7.68 24.12 5.97
C GLU A 413 7.54 23.68 4.50
N TYR A 414 6.46 24.09 3.84
CA TYR A 414 6.15 23.69 2.46
C TYR A 414 7.25 24.05 1.44
N SER A 415 8.03 25.10 1.68
CA SER A 415 9.22 25.40 0.87
C SER A 415 10.31 24.32 1.01
N ASP A 416 10.59 23.86 2.22
CA ASP A 416 11.55 22.78 2.45
C ASP A 416 11.02 21.45 1.89
N PHE A 417 9.70 21.22 1.90
CA PHE A 417 9.06 20.06 1.28
C PHE A 417 9.37 19.98 -0.22
N LEU A 418 9.13 21.07 -0.97
CA LEU A 418 9.38 21.12 -2.41
C LEU A 418 10.88 20.94 -2.76
N ASP A 419 11.78 21.48 -1.94
CA ASP A 419 13.24 21.36 -2.14
C ASP A 419 13.81 19.99 -1.74
N THR A 420 13.12 19.22 -0.88
CA THR A 420 13.66 17.99 -0.26
C THR A 420 13.26 16.73 -0.99
N TRP A 421 11.98 16.59 -1.35
CA TRP A 421 11.44 15.36 -1.90
C TRP A 421 11.63 15.33 -3.42
N TRP A 422 11.92 14.15 -3.98
CA TRP A 422 11.96 13.96 -5.43
C TRP A 422 10.61 13.46 -5.94
N LEU A 423 10.18 12.31 -5.44
CA LEU A 423 8.96 11.64 -5.90
C LEU A 423 7.85 11.87 -4.89
N ILE A 424 6.73 12.42 -5.36
CA ILE A 424 5.49 12.56 -4.61
C ILE A 424 4.48 11.57 -5.21
N GLN A 425 3.85 10.79 -4.34
CA GLN A 425 2.85 9.79 -4.67
C GLN A 425 1.54 10.21 -4.00
N HIS A 426 0.50 10.42 -4.79
CA HIS A 426 -0.85 10.70 -4.32
C HIS A 426 -1.73 9.50 -4.67
N VAL A 427 -2.51 9.01 -3.71
CA VAL A 427 -3.49 7.95 -3.94
C VAL A 427 -4.86 8.42 -3.48
N THR A 428 -5.81 8.40 -4.40
CA THR A 428 -7.22 8.66 -4.10
C THR A 428 -7.92 7.32 -3.83
N ILE A 429 -8.55 7.19 -2.67
CA ILE A 429 -9.41 6.05 -2.31
C ILE A 429 -10.82 6.34 -2.86
N PRO A 430 -11.39 5.51 -3.76
CA PRO A 430 -12.74 5.70 -4.25
C PRO A 430 -13.80 5.43 -3.18
N ASP A 431 -14.75 6.37 -3.00
CA ASP A 431 -15.97 6.14 -2.24
C ASP A 431 -17.05 5.39 -3.07
N SER A 432 -18.23 5.19 -2.50
CA SER A 432 -19.38 4.55 -3.16
C SER A 432 -20.04 5.38 -4.27
N SER A 433 -19.56 6.59 -4.58
CA SER A 433 -19.96 7.36 -5.78
C SER A 433 -19.12 6.99 -7.01
N TRP A 434 -18.10 6.14 -6.86
CA TRP A 434 -17.30 5.65 -7.97
C TRP A 434 -17.77 4.29 -8.51
N ILE A 435 -17.81 4.18 -9.83
CA ILE A 435 -18.04 2.94 -10.58
C ILE A 435 -16.71 2.53 -11.22
N MET A 436 -16.26 1.29 -10.97
CA MET A 436 -15.08 0.70 -11.63
C MET A 436 -15.52 -0.24 -12.76
N SER A 437 -14.84 -0.17 -13.91
CA SER A 437 -14.90 -1.16 -14.99
C SER A 437 -13.49 -1.51 -15.45
N SER A 438 -13.12 -2.78 -15.49
CA SER A 438 -11.77 -3.26 -15.84
C SER A 438 -11.77 -4.25 -17.00
N TYR A 439 -10.69 -4.28 -17.78
CA TYR A 439 -10.53 -5.24 -18.88
C TYR A 439 -9.06 -5.60 -19.17
N TRP A 440 -8.76 -6.89 -19.24
CA TRP A 440 -7.42 -7.40 -19.56
C TRP A 440 -7.15 -7.41 -21.07
N LEU A 441 -6.07 -6.74 -21.48
CA LEU A 441 -5.55 -6.70 -22.84
C LEU A 441 -4.32 -7.61 -22.95
N GLN A 442 -4.31 -8.46 -23.96
CA GLN A 442 -3.11 -9.17 -24.39
C GLN A 442 -2.41 -8.33 -25.47
N MET A 443 -1.28 -7.72 -25.13
CA MET A 443 -0.52 -6.88 -26.05
C MET A 443 0.67 -7.66 -26.62
N PRO A 444 0.80 -7.81 -27.95
CA PRO A 444 1.96 -8.45 -28.54
C PRO A 444 3.22 -7.60 -28.28
N THR A 445 4.36 -8.22 -27.97
CA THR A 445 5.63 -7.47 -27.93
C THR A 445 6.49 -7.75 -29.15
N ARG A 446 7.16 -6.70 -29.64
CA ARG A 446 7.87 -6.67 -30.92
C ARG A 446 9.26 -7.34 -30.86
N PRO A 447 10.11 -7.24 -31.89
CA PRO A 447 11.56 -7.34 -31.75
C PRO A 447 12.14 -6.17 -30.92
N MET A 448 13.31 -6.34 -30.28
CA MET A 448 13.92 -5.32 -29.39
C MET A 448 14.45 -4.09 -30.16
N ASP A 449 14.77 -4.26 -31.44
CA ASP A 449 15.27 -3.25 -32.37
C ASP A 449 14.17 -2.33 -32.94
N TYR A 450 12.96 -2.36 -32.38
CA TYR A 450 11.79 -1.69 -32.93
C TYR A 450 11.35 -0.45 -32.13
N PRO A 451 11.07 0.71 -32.78
CA PRO A 451 10.60 1.90 -32.08
C PRO A 451 9.21 1.73 -31.46
N TRP A 452 8.97 2.48 -30.38
CA TRP A 452 7.73 2.45 -29.62
C TRP A 452 6.62 3.14 -30.43
N THR A 453 5.53 2.44 -30.75
CA THR A 453 4.38 3.05 -31.46
C THR A 453 3.06 2.65 -30.81
N ARG A 454 2.06 3.52 -30.96
CA ARG A 454 0.68 3.31 -30.51
C ARG A 454 -0.14 2.55 -31.59
N GLY A 455 -1.32 2.05 -31.24
CA GLY A 455 -2.32 1.55 -32.20
C GLY A 455 -2.38 0.04 -32.49
N GLU A 456 -1.52 -0.78 -31.87
CA GLU A 456 -1.58 -2.25 -32.04
C GLU A 456 -2.81 -2.86 -31.35
N VAL A 457 -3.11 -2.38 -30.15
CA VAL A 457 -4.33 -2.65 -29.41
C VAL A 457 -5.04 -1.33 -29.17
N ILE A 458 -6.37 -1.35 -29.24
CA ILE A 458 -7.25 -0.22 -28.93
C ILE A 458 -8.33 -0.70 -27.97
N PHE A 459 -8.70 0.16 -27.02
CA PHE A 459 -9.74 -0.10 -26.04
C PHE A 459 -10.80 1.01 -26.13
N ASN A 460 -12.04 0.62 -26.44
CA ASN A 460 -13.13 1.56 -26.64
C ASN A 460 -14.10 1.52 -25.44
N PHE A 461 -14.48 2.69 -24.94
CA PHE A 461 -15.55 2.83 -23.96
C PHE A 461 -16.51 3.97 -24.33
N THR A 462 -17.70 3.96 -23.76
CA THR A 462 -18.73 4.99 -23.99
C THR A 462 -19.18 5.58 -22.66
N LEU A 463 -19.28 6.91 -22.61
CA LEU A 463 -19.90 7.65 -21.51
C LEU A 463 -21.27 8.16 -21.95
N SER A 464 -22.31 7.84 -21.19
CA SER A 464 -23.70 8.29 -21.39
C SER A 464 -23.93 9.74 -20.96
N LYS A 465 -23.10 10.26 -20.05
CA LYS A 465 -23.18 11.58 -19.41
C LYS A 465 -21.77 12.12 -19.20
N PRO A 466 -21.57 13.44 -19.08
CA PRO A 466 -20.31 13.98 -18.61
C PRO A 466 -19.96 13.45 -17.21
N SER A 467 -18.70 13.10 -16.96
CA SER A 467 -18.27 12.47 -15.71
C SER A 467 -16.79 12.70 -15.44
N MET A 468 -16.44 12.91 -14.16
CA MET A 468 -15.05 12.83 -13.70
C MET A 468 -14.59 11.39 -13.89
N THR A 469 -13.57 11.21 -14.72
CA THR A 469 -13.11 9.93 -15.25
C THR A 469 -11.64 9.74 -14.96
N THR A 470 -11.31 8.58 -14.41
CA THR A 470 -9.94 8.16 -14.17
C THR A 470 -9.66 6.89 -14.97
N ILE A 471 -8.63 6.93 -15.82
CA ILE A 471 -8.20 5.77 -16.61
C ILE A 471 -6.85 5.30 -16.07
N VAL A 472 -6.75 4.02 -15.74
CA VAL A 472 -5.54 3.35 -15.27
C VAL A 472 -5.15 2.28 -16.28
N LEU A 473 -3.89 2.26 -16.70
CA LEU A 473 -3.27 1.16 -17.43
C LEU A 473 -2.25 0.49 -16.49
N SER A 474 -2.49 -0.76 -16.10
CA SER A 474 -1.63 -1.50 -15.15
C SER A 474 -1.15 -2.83 -15.72
N GLN A 475 0.03 -3.28 -15.31
CA GLN A 475 0.52 -4.64 -15.53
C GLN A 475 0.17 -5.55 -14.34
N LEU A 476 0.25 -6.87 -14.54
CA LEU A 476 0.10 -7.85 -13.44
C LEU A 476 1.08 -7.56 -12.30
N ASP A 477 0.64 -7.79 -11.07
CA ASP A 477 1.57 -7.85 -9.94
C ASP A 477 2.43 -9.11 -10.07
N ASN A 478 3.72 -8.92 -10.31
CA ASN A 478 4.69 -10.00 -10.49
C ASN A 478 5.43 -10.37 -9.20
N ARG A 479 5.19 -9.71 -8.07
CA ARG A 479 6.01 -9.82 -6.85
C ARG A 479 6.13 -11.27 -6.36
N TYR A 480 5.00 -11.99 -6.28
CA TYR A 480 4.94 -13.42 -5.90
C TYR A 480 5.83 -14.31 -6.76
N PHE A 481 5.89 -14.03 -8.07
CA PHE A 481 6.57 -14.86 -9.04
C PHE A 481 7.77 -14.18 -9.68
N SER A 482 8.31 -13.15 -9.01
CA SER A 482 9.39 -12.29 -9.49
C SER A 482 10.63 -13.10 -9.85
N ASP A 483 10.98 -14.14 -9.09
CA ASP A 483 12.07 -15.07 -9.41
C ASP A 483 11.96 -15.71 -10.80
N ILE A 484 10.74 -16.03 -11.25
CA ILE A 484 10.44 -16.73 -12.51
C ILE A 484 9.73 -15.83 -13.53
N ASP A 485 9.62 -14.53 -13.25
CA ASP A 485 9.00 -13.58 -14.15
C ASP A 485 9.85 -13.33 -15.40
N GLY A 486 9.25 -12.76 -16.44
CA GLY A 486 9.83 -12.60 -17.77
C GLY A 486 11.15 -11.82 -17.81
N ARG A 487 11.83 -11.93 -18.95
CA ARG A 487 13.13 -11.25 -19.20
C ARG A 487 13.03 -9.74 -19.39
N MET A 488 11.80 -9.23 -19.51
CA MET A 488 11.47 -7.86 -19.90
C MET A 488 10.71 -7.18 -18.77
N VAL A 489 11.18 -6.01 -18.34
CA VAL A 489 10.40 -5.09 -17.51
C VAL A 489 9.69 -4.12 -18.44
N LEU A 490 8.40 -3.89 -18.22
CA LEU A 490 7.56 -3.08 -19.11
C LEU A 490 7.41 -1.64 -18.58
N SER A 491 7.44 -0.67 -19.49
CA SER A 491 6.96 0.70 -19.27
C SER A 491 5.64 0.90 -20.00
N LEU A 492 4.70 1.60 -19.37
CA LEU A 492 3.34 1.78 -19.84
C LEU A 492 3.08 3.26 -20.15
N ASP A 493 2.36 3.54 -21.23
CA ASP A 493 1.64 4.81 -21.43
C ASP A 493 0.40 4.61 -22.31
N PHE A 494 -0.50 5.57 -22.33
CA PHE A 494 -1.63 5.60 -23.25
C PHE A 494 -2.04 7.02 -23.62
N VAL A 495 -2.80 7.12 -24.71
CA VAL A 495 -3.48 8.37 -25.12
C VAL A 495 -4.96 8.10 -25.31
N LEU A 496 -5.77 9.05 -24.85
CA LEU A 496 -7.21 9.06 -25.01
C LEU A 496 -7.63 9.98 -26.16
N TYR A 497 -8.51 9.50 -27.03
CA TYR A 497 -9.21 10.31 -28.03
C TYR A 497 -10.73 10.15 -27.89
N LYS A 498 -11.47 11.20 -28.25
CA LYS A 498 -12.92 11.14 -28.43
C LYS A 498 -13.21 10.80 -29.90
N ARG A 499 -14.20 9.94 -30.16
CA ARG A 499 -14.46 9.48 -31.54
C ARG A 499 -14.91 10.65 -32.42
N GLY A 500 -14.23 10.80 -33.55
CA GLY A 500 -14.45 11.89 -34.51
C GLY A 500 -13.56 13.11 -34.30
N GLU A 501 -12.76 13.15 -33.22
CA GLU A 501 -11.81 14.22 -32.94
C GLU A 501 -10.36 13.78 -33.24
N THR A 502 -9.52 14.72 -33.68
CA THR A 502 -8.10 14.48 -34.01
C THR A 502 -7.13 14.87 -32.89
N GLU A 503 -7.59 15.65 -31.92
CA GLU A 503 -6.80 16.10 -30.78
C GLU A 503 -6.96 15.15 -29.59
N PRO A 504 -5.88 14.84 -28.86
CA PRO A 504 -5.95 14.00 -27.68
C PRO A 504 -6.73 14.70 -26.57
N GLN A 505 -7.55 13.94 -25.88
CA GLN A 505 -8.32 14.40 -24.71
C GLN A 505 -7.47 14.33 -23.42
N GLY A 506 -6.45 13.46 -23.43
CA GLY A 506 -5.48 13.29 -22.35
C GLY A 506 -4.43 12.23 -22.71
N GLU A 507 -3.24 12.33 -22.11
CA GLU A 507 -2.22 11.27 -22.12
C GLU A 507 -1.95 10.85 -20.67
N SER A 508 -1.57 9.58 -20.45
CA SER A 508 -1.04 9.17 -19.15
C SER A 508 0.30 9.87 -18.88
N TYR A 509 0.46 10.46 -17.71
CA TYR A 509 1.72 11.09 -17.33
C TYR A 509 2.69 10.06 -16.74
N THR A 510 3.96 10.12 -17.12
CA THR A 510 4.98 9.11 -16.77
C THR A 510 6.19 9.77 -16.11
N THR A 511 6.12 10.01 -14.79
CA THR A 511 7.25 10.53 -14.00
C THR A 511 8.42 9.56 -13.91
N ALA A 512 8.15 8.25 -13.92
CA ALA A 512 9.15 7.20 -13.88
C ALA A 512 8.80 6.09 -14.87
N LEU A 513 9.82 5.50 -15.48
CA LEU A 513 9.67 4.29 -16.29
C LEU A 513 9.49 3.06 -15.40
N CYS A 514 8.97 1.97 -15.98
CA CYS A 514 8.82 0.66 -15.32
C CYS A 514 7.86 0.61 -14.10
N LEU A 515 6.91 1.53 -14.00
CA LEU A 515 5.86 1.52 -12.97
C LEU A 515 4.85 0.37 -13.15
N ARG A 516 4.21 -0.07 -12.04
CA ARG A 516 3.13 -1.08 -12.06
C ARG A 516 1.87 -0.56 -12.76
N SER A 517 1.57 0.72 -12.63
CA SER A 517 0.40 1.41 -13.18
C SER A 517 0.79 2.78 -13.72
N VAL A 518 0.01 3.29 -14.68
CA VAL A 518 0.01 4.69 -15.10
C VAL A 518 -1.42 5.19 -15.25
N THR A 519 -1.66 6.46 -14.91
CA THR A 519 -3.00 7.01 -14.70
C THR A 519 -3.21 8.30 -15.49
N CYS A 520 -4.46 8.60 -15.83
CA CYS A 520 -4.91 9.86 -16.38
C CYS A 520 -6.26 10.24 -15.74
N HIS A 521 -6.35 11.42 -15.11
CA HIS A 521 -7.55 11.94 -14.46
C HIS A 521 -8.12 13.12 -15.27
N LEU A 522 -9.38 13.03 -15.71
CA LEU A 522 -9.99 13.93 -16.69
C LEU A 522 -11.47 14.16 -16.39
N GLU A 523 -11.97 15.38 -16.61
CA GLU A 523 -13.41 15.57 -16.85
C GLU A 523 -13.71 15.28 -18.32
N LEU A 524 -14.58 14.30 -18.58
CA LEU A 524 -14.98 13.90 -19.92
C LEU A 524 -16.46 14.20 -20.17
N ASP A 525 -16.81 14.57 -21.40
CA ASP A 525 -18.18 14.68 -21.87
C ASP A 525 -18.84 13.31 -22.06
N ALA A 526 -20.15 13.30 -22.29
CA ALA A 526 -20.80 12.16 -22.93
C ALA A 526 -20.23 11.94 -24.35
N GLY A 527 -19.95 10.68 -24.70
CA GLY A 527 -19.39 10.33 -26.00
C GLY A 527 -18.73 8.94 -26.04
N GLU A 528 -18.31 8.55 -27.24
CA GLU A 528 -17.46 7.37 -27.44
C GLU A 528 -15.98 7.78 -27.40
N TYR A 529 -15.16 7.00 -26.69
CA TYR A 529 -13.75 7.25 -26.48
C TYR A 529 -12.91 6.04 -26.86
N VAL A 530 -11.68 6.30 -27.32
CA VAL A 530 -10.69 5.30 -27.74
C VAL A 530 -9.39 5.55 -26.99
N VAL A 531 -8.97 4.56 -26.21
CA VAL A 531 -7.67 4.51 -25.56
C VAL A 531 -6.69 3.77 -26.49
N TYR A 532 -5.51 4.35 -26.68
CA TYR A 532 -4.39 3.74 -27.40
C TYR A 532 -3.24 3.45 -26.44
N PRO A 533 -3.21 2.25 -25.81
CA PRO A 533 -2.07 1.81 -25.03
C PRO A 533 -0.79 1.73 -25.87
N ARG A 534 0.34 2.00 -25.23
CA ARG A 534 1.70 1.76 -25.69
C ARG A 534 2.45 1.05 -24.57
N ILE A 535 3.20 0.03 -24.95
CA ILE A 535 4.14 -0.64 -24.06
C ILE A 535 5.53 -0.47 -24.66
N ASP A 536 6.46 -0.02 -23.83
CA ASP A 536 7.89 -0.20 -24.04
C ASP A 536 8.46 -1.20 -23.02
N ARG A 537 9.70 -1.64 -23.19
CA ARG A 537 10.30 -2.71 -22.39
C ARG A 537 11.81 -2.71 -22.46
N PHE A 538 12.40 -3.03 -21.31
CA PHE A 538 13.84 -3.13 -21.13
C PHE A 538 14.19 -4.56 -20.76
N GLN A 539 15.24 -5.12 -21.40
CA GLN A 539 15.74 -6.43 -21.02
C GLN A 539 16.45 -6.33 -19.67
N SER A 540 15.85 -6.93 -18.63
CA SER A 540 16.42 -7.00 -17.28
C SER A 540 17.10 -8.33 -16.97
N ARG A 541 16.92 -9.37 -17.81
CA ARG A 541 17.48 -10.71 -17.59
C ARG A 541 18.05 -11.29 -18.87
N GLU A 542 19.13 -12.05 -18.73
CA GLU A 542 19.82 -12.70 -19.85
C GLU A 542 19.00 -13.83 -20.48
N MET A 543 19.36 -14.23 -21.70
CA MET A 543 18.86 -15.48 -22.30
C MET A 543 19.28 -16.65 -21.40
N GLY A 544 18.34 -17.55 -21.10
CA GLY A 544 18.65 -18.73 -20.30
C GLY A 544 18.73 -18.55 -18.78
N TYR A 545 18.36 -17.38 -18.22
CA TYR A 545 18.27 -17.19 -16.76
C TYR A 545 17.36 -18.20 -16.03
N PHE A 546 16.47 -18.87 -16.78
CA PHE A 546 15.50 -19.86 -16.33
C PHE A 546 15.85 -21.29 -16.79
N ILE A 547 17.07 -21.55 -17.28
CA ILE A 547 17.50 -22.90 -17.67
C ILE A 547 17.92 -23.70 -16.42
N ASP A 548 17.38 -24.92 -16.34
CA ASP A 548 17.17 -25.73 -15.12
C ASP A 548 18.46 -26.24 -14.41
N ASP A 549 19.61 -26.22 -15.09
CA ASP A 549 20.79 -27.03 -14.72
C ASP A 549 21.75 -26.42 -13.67
N SER A 550 21.37 -25.37 -12.94
CA SER A 550 22.29 -24.70 -11.99
C SER A 550 21.76 -24.31 -10.61
N LYS A 551 20.54 -24.67 -10.22
CA LYS A 551 19.97 -24.26 -8.91
C LYS A 551 19.26 -25.40 -8.19
N GLU A 552 19.62 -25.62 -6.92
CA GLU A 552 18.92 -26.53 -5.99
C GLU A 552 17.59 -25.91 -5.51
N TRP A 553 16.68 -25.60 -6.45
CA TRP A 553 15.39 -25.00 -6.15
C TRP A 553 14.46 -25.98 -5.43
N ASP A 554 13.77 -25.49 -4.40
CA ASP A 554 12.76 -26.27 -3.69
C ASP A 554 11.54 -26.45 -4.60
N TYR A 555 11.31 -27.68 -5.07
CA TYR A 555 10.21 -28.02 -5.98
C TYR A 555 8.82 -27.67 -5.43
N ARG A 556 8.63 -27.63 -4.10
CA ARG A 556 7.35 -27.22 -3.49
C ARG A 556 7.17 -25.71 -3.54
N LYS A 557 8.23 -24.91 -3.32
CA LYS A 557 8.19 -23.45 -3.61
C LYS A 557 7.94 -23.22 -5.10
N LEU A 558 8.68 -23.89 -5.99
CA LEU A 558 8.52 -23.75 -7.43
C LEU A 558 7.07 -24.02 -7.87
N SER A 559 6.45 -25.09 -7.35
CA SER A 559 5.06 -25.42 -7.61
C SER A 559 4.08 -24.35 -7.12
N GLN A 560 4.30 -23.75 -5.95
CA GLN A 560 3.49 -22.63 -5.43
C GLN A 560 3.63 -21.38 -6.34
N VAL A 561 4.86 -21.03 -6.70
CA VAL A 561 5.17 -19.85 -7.53
C VAL A 561 4.62 -20.00 -8.96
N LEU A 562 4.80 -21.17 -9.59
CA LEU A 562 4.20 -21.51 -10.88
C LEU A 562 2.66 -21.48 -10.80
N THR A 563 2.06 -21.95 -9.71
CA THR A 563 0.62 -21.90 -9.51
C THR A 563 0.11 -20.47 -9.45
N GLN A 564 0.77 -19.56 -8.70
CA GLN A 564 0.36 -18.15 -8.65
C GLN A 564 0.57 -17.44 -9.98
N ARG A 565 1.71 -17.63 -10.67
CA ARG A 565 1.93 -17.10 -12.03
C ARG A 565 0.82 -17.57 -13.00
N THR A 566 0.40 -18.83 -12.88
CA THR A 566 -0.70 -19.40 -13.67
C THR A 566 -2.05 -18.79 -13.27
N GLN A 567 -2.30 -18.55 -11.98
CA GLN A 567 -3.53 -17.90 -11.50
C GLN A 567 -3.62 -16.45 -12.02
N SER A 568 -2.58 -15.63 -11.84
CA SER A 568 -2.49 -14.26 -12.37
C SER A 568 -2.67 -14.22 -13.90
N ARG A 569 -2.03 -15.13 -14.64
CA ARG A 569 -2.28 -15.28 -16.09
C ARG A 569 -3.70 -15.73 -16.42
N SER A 570 -4.30 -16.62 -15.63
CA SER A 570 -5.66 -17.13 -15.87
C SER A 570 -6.76 -16.09 -15.63
N ILE A 571 -6.52 -15.12 -14.74
CA ILE A 571 -7.39 -13.96 -14.53
C ILE A 571 -7.44 -13.14 -15.83
N ALA A 572 -6.28 -12.88 -16.44
CA ALA A 572 -6.18 -12.17 -17.72
C ALA A 572 -6.65 -13.01 -18.93
N ALA A 573 -6.47 -14.33 -18.92
CA ALA A 573 -6.80 -15.22 -20.03
C ALA A 573 -8.29 -15.57 -20.19
N ARG A 574 -9.19 -14.99 -19.37
CA ARG A 574 -10.65 -15.06 -19.60
C ARG A 574 -11.12 -14.28 -20.84
N VAL A 575 -10.21 -13.58 -21.51
CA VAL A 575 -10.44 -12.89 -22.79
C VAL A 575 -10.13 -13.82 -23.98
N ASN A 576 -11.06 -13.86 -24.94
CA ASN A 576 -11.16 -14.82 -26.05
C ASN A 576 -9.85 -15.03 -26.85
N THR A 577 -9.13 -16.13 -26.57
CA THR A 577 -7.76 -16.43 -27.05
C THR A 577 -7.66 -16.97 -28.48
N ASN A 578 -8.39 -16.38 -29.44
CA ASN A 578 -8.32 -16.76 -30.87
C ASN A 578 -7.13 -16.09 -31.61
N LEU A 579 -5.94 -16.09 -31.01
CA LEU A 579 -4.71 -15.52 -31.58
C LEU A 579 -3.60 -16.57 -31.68
N THR A 580 -3.66 -17.41 -32.72
CA THR A 580 -2.57 -18.32 -33.06
C THR A 580 -1.34 -17.54 -33.57
N CYS A 581 -0.27 -17.50 -32.77
CA CYS A 581 0.99 -16.85 -33.15
C CYS A 581 1.73 -17.62 -34.26
N ARG A 582 1.34 -17.39 -35.52
CA ARG A 582 2.11 -17.82 -36.71
C ARG A 582 2.02 -16.80 -37.85
N GLN A 583 2.76 -15.69 -37.73
CA GLN A 583 3.07 -14.84 -38.90
C GLN A 583 4.39 -14.07 -38.72
N LYS A 584 5.48 -14.61 -39.28
CA LYS A 584 6.68 -13.81 -39.60
C LYS A 584 6.37 -12.94 -40.83
N ARG A 585 6.08 -11.64 -40.67
CA ARG A 585 6.15 -10.63 -41.75
C ARG A 585 6.14 -9.18 -41.21
N LYS A 586 6.95 -8.34 -41.88
CA LYS A 586 7.19 -6.89 -41.71
C LYS A 586 6.27 -6.11 -40.75
N PHE A 587 6.80 -5.79 -39.58
CA PHE A 587 6.42 -4.60 -38.82
C PHE A 587 6.84 -3.34 -39.60
N ILE A 588 5.91 -2.41 -39.87
CA ILE A 588 6.19 -1.08 -40.44
C ILE A 588 5.66 -0.04 -39.45
N SER A 589 6.49 0.94 -39.08
CA SER A 589 6.06 1.96 -38.12
C SER A 589 4.97 2.82 -38.76
N THR A 590 3.83 2.89 -38.06
CA THR A 590 2.69 3.72 -38.45
C THR A 590 2.64 4.87 -37.44
N SER A 591 2.55 6.11 -37.94
CA SER A 591 2.44 7.29 -37.08
C SER A 591 1.09 7.29 -36.36
N LEU A 592 1.04 7.82 -35.14
CA LEU A 592 -0.21 7.97 -34.37
C LEU A 592 -1.28 8.71 -35.18
N THR A 593 -0.90 9.79 -35.88
CA THR A 593 -1.76 10.54 -36.81
C THR A 593 -2.45 9.65 -37.85
N ARG A 594 -1.71 8.71 -38.46
CA ARG A 594 -2.25 7.81 -39.48
C ARG A 594 -3.20 6.76 -38.89
N VAL A 595 -2.93 6.30 -37.67
CA VAL A 595 -3.85 5.42 -36.92
C VAL A 595 -5.17 6.18 -36.65
N ILE A 596 -5.09 7.40 -36.13
CA ILE A 596 -6.25 8.28 -35.85
C ILE A 596 -7.10 8.51 -37.11
N GLU A 597 -6.48 8.89 -38.23
CA GLU A 597 -7.17 9.11 -39.51
C GLU A 597 -7.96 7.88 -39.96
N GLN A 598 -7.39 6.68 -39.80
CA GLN A 598 -8.02 5.42 -40.22
C GLN A 598 -9.07 4.91 -39.23
N ASP A 599 -8.94 5.21 -37.94
CA ASP A 599 -9.82 4.66 -36.89
C ASP A 599 -11.00 5.55 -36.54
N LEU A 600 -10.77 6.86 -36.45
CA LEU A 600 -11.72 7.85 -35.95
C LEU A 600 -12.40 8.66 -37.06
N ILE A 601 -11.78 8.78 -38.25
CA ILE A 601 -12.24 9.65 -39.34
C ILE A 601 -12.74 8.85 -40.55
N ALA A 602 -12.05 7.77 -40.94
CA ALA A 602 -12.38 7.03 -42.15
C ALA A 602 -13.78 6.35 -42.07
N PRO A 603 -14.63 6.49 -43.11
CA PRO A 603 -15.93 5.82 -43.14
C PRO A 603 -15.75 4.29 -43.14
N THR A 604 -16.67 3.58 -42.49
CA THR A 604 -16.56 2.13 -42.21
C THR A 604 -16.40 1.21 -43.42
N LYS A 605 -16.58 1.71 -44.66
CA LYS A 605 -16.34 0.97 -45.90
C LYS A 605 -14.91 1.06 -46.44
N ASP A 606 -14.13 2.05 -46.00
CA ASP A 606 -12.78 2.34 -46.50
C ASP A 606 -11.68 2.01 -45.48
N LYS A 607 -12.03 1.37 -44.35
CA LYS A 607 -11.04 0.86 -43.38
C LYS A 607 -10.23 -0.28 -44.01
N GLU A 608 -8.99 0.01 -44.43
CA GLU A 608 -7.99 -1.02 -44.70
C GLU A 608 -7.74 -1.83 -43.42
N VAL A 609 -8.24 -3.07 -43.40
CA VAL A 609 -7.96 -4.00 -42.31
C VAL A 609 -6.48 -4.37 -42.36
N TYR A 610 -5.68 -3.81 -41.46
CA TYR A 610 -4.31 -4.26 -41.24
C TYR A 610 -4.34 -5.77 -40.93
N PRO A 611 -3.61 -6.62 -41.68
CA PRO A 611 -3.69 -8.08 -41.56
C PRO A 611 -3.11 -8.65 -40.24
N HIS A 612 -2.82 -7.79 -39.27
CA HIS A 612 -2.14 -8.08 -38.01
C HIS A 612 -2.84 -7.47 -36.78
N ARG A 613 -4.03 -6.87 -36.94
CA ARG A 613 -4.77 -6.26 -35.81
C ARG A 613 -5.49 -7.32 -34.98
N THR A 614 -5.35 -7.26 -33.66
CA THR A 614 -6.21 -7.99 -32.73
C THR A 614 -7.65 -7.44 -32.77
N PRO A 615 -8.69 -8.22 -32.44
CA PRO A 615 -10.07 -7.76 -32.52
C PRO A 615 -10.35 -6.52 -31.65
N GLU A 616 -11.22 -5.64 -32.12
CA GLU A 616 -11.65 -4.44 -31.38
C GLU A 616 -12.43 -4.84 -30.12
N VAL A 617 -12.05 -4.29 -28.96
CA VAL A 617 -12.77 -4.46 -27.69
C VAL A 617 -13.66 -3.24 -27.46
N ASN A 618 -14.97 -3.47 -27.31
CA ASN A 618 -15.96 -2.44 -27.04
C ASN A 618 -16.66 -2.73 -25.72
N LEU A 619 -16.63 -1.78 -24.78
CA LEU A 619 -17.36 -1.83 -23.51
C LEU A 619 -18.37 -0.67 -23.43
N GLU A 620 -19.64 -1.01 -23.29
CA GLU A 620 -20.72 -0.05 -23.08
C GLU A 620 -20.90 0.18 -21.57
N ILE A 621 -20.34 1.27 -21.03
CA ILE A 621 -20.42 1.58 -19.60
C ILE A 621 -21.74 2.31 -19.32
N LYS A 622 -22.75 1.57 -18.85
CA LYS A 622 -24.05 2.14 -18.49
C LYS A 622 -24.02 2.72 -17.09
N THR A 623 -24.08 4.05 -16.98
CA THR A 623 -24.11 4.80 -15.71
C THR A 623 -25.38 4.59 -14.85
N GLU A 624 -26.30 3.70 -15.23
CA GLU A 624 -27.61 3.57 -14.58
C GLU A 624 -28.00 2.13 -14.19
N GLU A 625 -27.21 1.09 -14.52
CA GLU A 625 -27.47 -0.28 -14.08
C GLU A 625 -26.18 -1.04 -13.70
N LEU A 626 -26.19 -1.67 -12.52
CA LEU A 626 -25.14 -2.61 -12.08
C LEU A 626 -25.05 -3.79 -13.06
N PRO A 627 -23.87 -4.10 -13.64
CA PRO A 627 -23.73 -5.25 -14.53
C PRO A 627 -24.03 -6.57 -13.81
N SER A 628 -25.00 -7.32 -14.31
CA SER A 628 -25.27 -8.69 -13.85
C SER A 628 -24.12 -9.62 -14.25
N SER A 629 -23.61 -10.40 -13.31
CA SER A 629 -22.47 -11.30 -13.50
C SER A 629 -22.71 -12.39 -14.56
N GLU A 630 -21.79 -12.50 -15.53
CA GLU A 630 -21.65 -13.75 -16.29
C GLU A 630 -20.82 -14.76 -15.48
N SER A 631 -21.38 -15.95 -15.29
CA SER A 631 -20.95 -16.91 -14.27
C SER A 631 -19.61 -17.58 -14.54
N SER A 632 -18.76 -17.69 -13.50
CA SER A 632 -17.56 -18.54 -13.55
C SER A 632 -17.90 -20.01 -13.82
N LYS A 633 -17.29 -20.59 -14.86
CA LYS A 633 -17.08 -22.04 -14.98
C LYS A 633 -15.60 -22.34 -15.21
N THR A 634 -15.03 -23.12 -14.30
CA THR A 634 -13.63 -23.56 -14.37
C THR A 634 -13.47 -24.66 -15.40
N MET A 635 -12.54 -24.51 -16.35
CA MET A 635 -12.03 -25.61 -17.16
C MET A 635 -10.52 -25.65 -17.03
N ALA A 636 -9.98 -26.81 -16.65
CA ALA A 636 -8.53 -27.00 -16.56
C ALA A 636 -7.93 -27.14 -17.96
N ILE A 637 -6.83 -26.43 -18.21
CA ILE A 637 -6.00 -26.61 -19.40
C ILE A 637 -4.58 -26.90 -18.91
N THR A 638 -4.11 -28.10 -19.22
CA THR A 638 -2.71 -28.52 -19.09
C THR A 638 -2.04 -28.37 -20.45
N GLY A 639 -0.86 -27.76 -20.52
CA GLY A 639 -0.12 -27.66 -21.77
C GLY A 639 1.14 -26.81 -21.63
N ASP A 640 2.26 -27.45 -21.95
CA ASP A 640 3.62 -26.94 -21.89
C ASP A 640 3.85 -25.74 -22.84
N ASP A 641 4.52 -24.69 -22.34
CA ASP A 641 5.06 -23.57 -23.14
C ASP A 641 6.60 -23.53 -22.99
N GLU A 642 7.27 -24.60 -23.43
CA GLU A 642 8.71 -24.61 -23.70
C GLU A 642 9.00 -24.06 -25.11
N ASP A 643 8.82 -22.75 -25.37
CA ASP A 643 9.48 -22.13 -26.53
C ASP A 643 9.74 -20.61 -26.40
N ASP A 644 10.93 -20.19 -26.84
CA ASP A 644 11.51 -18.88 -26.57
C ASP A 644 11.20 -17.89 -27.71
N THR A 645 9.93 -17.44 -27.78
CA THR A 645 9.43 -16.48 -28.78
C THR A 645 8.59 -15.35 -28.12
N PRO A 646 8.19 -14.27 -28.81
CA PRO A 646 7.98 -12.98 -28.16
C PRO A 646 6.85 -13.01 -27.11
N THR A 647 7.22 -12.76 -25.86
CA THR A 647 6.30 -12.67 -24.72
C THR A 647 5.22 -11.63 -24.99
N ASN A 648 3.97 -12.06 -25.12
CA ASN A 648 2.84 -11.13 -25.05
C ASN A 648 2.76 -10.57 -23.62
N ALA A 649 2.59 -9.25 -23.51
CA ALA A 649 2.31 -8.59 -22.24
C ALA A 649 0.82 -8.73 -21.89
N LEU A 650 0.52 -8.78 -20.60
CA LEU A 650 -0.84 -8.76 -20.07
C LEU A 650 -0.99 -7.51 -19.21
N VAL A 651 -1.88 -6.62 -19.61
CA VAL A 651 -2.16 -5.34 -18.94
C VAL A 651 -3.65 -5.15 -18.78
N THR A 652 -4.11 -4.46 -17.74
CA THR A 652 -5.52 -4.05 -17.61
C THR A 652 -5.67 -2.59 -18.00
N VAL A 653 -6.74 -2.25 -18.72
CA VAL A 653 -7.29 -0.89 -18.70
C VAL A 653 -8.49 -0.87 -17.75
N THR A 654 -8.41 -0.05 -16.72
CA THR A 654 -9.45 0.14 -15.71
C THR A 654 -9.93 1.58 -15.75
N GLY A 655 -11.24 1.78 -15.91
CA GLY A 655 -11.91 3.08 -15.82
C GLY A 655 -12.65 3.20 -14.50
N HIS A 656 -12.42 4.28 -13.76
CA HIS A 656 -13.21 4.69 -12.60
C HIS A 656 -13.99 5.95 -12.97
N LEU A 657 -15.31 5.96 -12.72
CA LEU A 657 -16.22 7.07 -13.04
C LEU A 657 -16.95 7.52 -11.78
N ARG A 658 -17.02 8.83 -11.53
CA ARG A 658 -17.82 9.38 -10.42
C ARG A 658 -19.24 9.75 -10.87
N THR A 659 -20.26 9.28 -10.16
CA THR A 659 -21.70 9.49 -10.44
C THR A 659 -22.25 10.84 -9.99
#